data_AF-A0A2N2HSZ1-F1
#
_entry.id   AF-A0A2N2HSZ1-F1
#
_cell.length_a   1.000
_cell.length_b   1.000
_cell.length_c   1.000
_cell.angle_alpha   90.00
_cell.angle_beta   90.00
_cell.angle_gamma   90.00
#
_symmetry.space_group_name_H-M   'P 1'
#
loop_
_entity.id
_entity.type
_entity.pdbx_description
1 polymer ?
#
loop_
_entity_poly.entity_id
_entity_poly.type
_entity_poly.pdbx_seq_one_letter_code
_entity_poly.pdbx_strand_id
1 'polypeptide(L)'
;MDGDRIMKQLKSPCVSRIVAVLILYSLAIVLLAVSSAFARVHPDIWLNNEQGDRITPSQNRVDPYSPKKSCGACHNYDVITSGYHFQQGFDEMSDRHDPKTPWILSPGMFGNWSPFAAAGRVARKANGSAREIDLSTYDWIGGYGKRSKKAGVESVACGWCHPGGGPLEYGRRADGRQNTAANHIEAERSSKAPLDGDYSSHLAPDGRSHFRESGVLEADCLICHSRGYRFGDRIEQINRRNYRWAATAGGGLGKISGAVFTYAAPGAGPESKAFLRGTWNFTKRPVAEYSWADGRLFTKEGRLRGSVISRAVRSENCLACHRESDARNSGTVNAAPHDAHAAAGLRCTDCHPLVGRSKAERLRHQIAKGWNPAVAVRNDLDGRDMKTCAGCHYERKYKPSRPGMPAEAKDPQITHGKRFPRGSFHFSLVACTGCHATERSARGLLLLDMSAGREAGFTADGFDLALVPADYGRPARTPWLPWQARGRAGGVPREKYLSHVPKLKVWFGERMKNGEIRPIPLRHVQRAAGGVRGLTALAVNGGDGKNVHLPAAVSDADILGMIQALQKRGFRSVVFVSDRVYRLEGGGIAAEPLTDIVKSYPVEHGITPLKQKKTLGAKGCTQCHDDAAPFFTKMQMKNPRGFLKDDYPNLKEPNAVPQMSEWGLTRVPSHE
;
A
#
# COMPACT_ATOMS: atom_id res chain seq x y z
N MET A 1 -33.75 0.67 -81.04
CA MET A 1 -32.54 1.15 -81.74
C MET A 1 -31.35 0.60 -81.01
N ASP A 2 -30.46 -0.01 -81.77
CA ASP A 2 -29.50 -1.04 -81.37
C ASP A 2 -28.49 -0.62 -80.31
N GLY A 3 -28.31 -1.50 -79.32
CA GLY A 3 -27.25 -1.45 -78.33
C GLY A 3 -26.24 -2.56 -78.61
N ASP A 4 -25.37 -2.32 -79.59
CA ASP A 4 -24.27 -3.21 -79.92
C ASP A 4 -22.95 -2.43 -79.79
N ARG A 5 -22.25 -2.59 -78.65
CA ARG A 5 -20.77 -2.58 -78.59
C ARG A 5 -20.21 -2.79 -77.17
N ILE A 6 -19.26 -3.73 -77.12
CA ILE A 6 -18.20 -3.95 -76.11
C ILE A 6 -18.52 -5.02 -75.05
N MET A 7 -18.72 -6.25 -75.52
CA MET A 7 -18.16 -7.43 -74.85
C MET A 7 -17.00 -7.98 -75.69
N LYS A 8 -15.77 -7.64 -75.31
CA LYS A 8 -14.56 -8.46 -75.54
C LYS A 8 -13.36 -7.74 -74.94
N GLN A 9 -12.96 -8.12 -73.74
CA GLN A 9 -11.56 -8.35 -73.38
C GLN A 9 -11.46 -8.87 -71.95
N LEU A 10 -10.44 -9.71 -71.71
CA LEU A 10 -10.00 -10.27 -70.43
C LEU A 10 -10.58 -11.63 -70.00
N LYS A 11 -10.67 -12.58 -70.93
CA LYS A 11 -10.31 -13.98 -70.62
C LYS A 11 -8.81 -14.16 -70.91
N SER A 12 -7.97 -13.74 -69.96
CA SER A 12 -6.52 -14.00 -70.01
C SER A 12 -6.14 -14.91 -68.84
N PRO A 13 -5.58 -16.11 -69.07
CA PRO A 13 -5.15 -17.04 -68.00
C PRO A 13 -4.12 -16.41 -67.03
N CYS A 14 -3.46 -15.33 -67.46
CA CYS A 14 -2.50 -14.59 -66.64
C CYS A 14 -3.16 -13.81 -65.48
N VAL A 15 -4.35 -13.23 -65.69
CA VAL A 15 -4.99 -12.39 -64.65
C VAL A 15 -5.48 -13.25 -63.48
N SER A 16 -6.00 -14.45 -63.76
CA SER A 16 -6.43 -15.39 -62.71
C SER A 16 -5.25 -15.95 -61.89
N ARG A 17 -4.07 -16.11 -62.50
CA ARG A 17 -2.86 -16.55 -61.77
C ARG A 17 -2.28 -15.43 -60.91
N ILE A 18 -2.28 -14.19 -61.38
CA ILE A 18 -1.80 -13.04 -60.60
C ILE A 18 -2.71 -12.74 -59.42
N VAL A 19 -4.04 -12.83 -59.59
CA VAL A 19 -5.01 -12.66 -58.49
C VAL A 19 -4.89 -13.81 -57.47
N ALA A 20 -4.72 -15.06 -57.91
CA ALA A 20 -4.52 -16.19 -57.00
C ALA A 20 -3.20 -16.09 -56.23
N VAL A 21 -2.11 -15.64 -56.87
CA VAL A 21 -0.82 -15.40 -56.22
C VAL A 21 -0.92 -14.24 -55.23
N LEU A 22 -1.61 -13.14 -55.56
CA LEU A 22 -1.81 -12.02 -54.64
C LEU A 22 -2.70 -12.40 -53.45
N ILE A 23 -3.73 -13.23 -53.63
CA ILE A 23 -4.54 -13.75 -52.53
C ILE A 23 -3.71 -14.68 -51.64
N LEU A 24 -2.91 -15.59 -52.22
CA LEU A 24 -2.01 -16.46 -51.46
C LEU A 24 -0.92 -15.65 -50.73
N TYR A 25 -0.39 -14.59 -51.33
CA TYR A 25 0.57 -13.68 -50.70
C TYR A 25 -0.08 -12.88 -49.58
N SER A 26 -1.31 -12.40 -49.77
CA SER A 26 -2.09 -11.69 -48.74
C SER A 26 -2.45 -12.62 -47.59
N LEU A 27 -2.85 -13.86 -47.88
CA LEU A 27 -3.16 -14.88 -46.88
C LEU A 27 -1.91 -15.32 -46.13
N ALA A 28 -0.77 -15.46 -46.82
CA ALA A 28 0.53 -15.75 -46.22
C ALA A 28 1.03 -14.60 -45.35
N ILE A 29 0.85 -13.34 -45.77
CA ILE A 29 1.16 -12.15 -44.97
C ILE A 29 0.23 -12.05 -43.76
N VAL A 30 -1.07 -12.37 -43.90
CA VAL A 30 -2.00 -12.45 -42.77
C VAL A 30 -1.63 -13.61 -41.84
N LEU A 31 -1.26 -14.78 -42.34
CA LEU A 31 -0.81 -15.93 -41.54
C LEU A 31 0.54 -15.65 -40.84
N LEU A 32 1.48 -14.96 -41.48
CA LEU A 32 2.76 -14.52 -40.90
C LEU A 32 2.57 -13.36 -39.90
N ALA A 33 1.62 -12.45 -40.14
CA ALA A 33 1.25 -11.37 -39.22
C ALA A 33 0.49 -11.88 -37.99
N VAL A 34 -0.40 -12.87 -38.16
CA VAL A 34 -1.09 -13.56 -37.06
C VAL A 34 -0.10 -14.39 -36.24
N SER A 35 0.91 -15.01 -36.86
CA SER A 35 1.99 -15.72 -36.17
C SER A 35 2.88 -14.80 -35.33
N SER A 36 3.03 -13.53 -35.74
CA SER A 36 3.87 -12.53 -35.06
C SER A 36 3.14 -11.81 -33.91
N ALA A 37 1.81 -11.97 -33.80
CA ALA A 37 0.97 -11.30 -32.81
C ALA A 37 0.66 -12.16 -31.57
N PHE A 38 1.02 -13.45 -31.56
CA PHE A 38 1.04 -14.20 -30.31
C PHE A 38 2.21 -13.71 -29.46
N ALA A 39 1.91 -12.84 -28.49
CA ALA A 39 2.82 -12.61 -27.37
C ALA A 39 3.30 -13.98 -26.89
N ARG A 40 4.60 -14.28 -27.05
CA ARG A 40 5.18 -15.58 -26.66
C ARG A 40 4.69 -15.90 -25.26
N VAL A 41 3.79 -16.88 -25.18
CA VAL A 41 3.27 -17.39 -23.91
C VAL A 41 4.47 -18.01 -23.19
N HIS A 42 4.49 -17.90 -21.87
CA HIS A 42 5.53 -18.54 -21.07
C HIS A 42 5.55 -20.06 -21.38
N PRO A 43 6.69 -20.75 -21.36
CA PRO A 43 6.71 -22.22 -21.48
C PRO A 43 6.03 -22.88 -20.27
N ASP A 44 5.53 -24.10 -20.45
CA ASP A 44 5.04 -24.92 -19.34
C ASP A 44 6.21 -25.37 -18.46
N ILE A 45 6.08 -25.24 -17.14
CA ILE A 45 7.17 -25.49 -16.18
C ILE A 45 6.83 -26.57 -15.16
N TRP A 46 7.87 -27.21 -14.62
CA TRP A 46 7.72 -28.05 -13.44
C TRP A 46 7.60 -27.18 -12.18
N LEU A 47 6.70 -27.58 -11.29
CA LEU A 47 6.70 -27.09 -9.91
C LEU A 47 7.66 -27.96 -9.09
N ASN A 48 8.42 -27.30 -8.23
CA ASN A 48 9.34 -27.95 -7.29
C ASN A 48 8.98 -27.57 -5.85
N ASN A 49 9.20 -28.49 -4.91
CA ASN A 49 9.11 -28.20 -3.48
C ASN A 49 10.35 -27.42 -3.00
N GLU A 50 10.43 -27.09 -1.71
CA GLU A 50 11.56 -26.32 -1.14
C GLU A 50 12.91 -27.06 -1.21
N GLN A 51 12.89 -28.41 -1.25
CA GLN A 51 14.07 -29.24 -1.45
C GLN A 51 14.57 -29.22 -2.90
N GLY A 52 13.74 -28.78 -3.85
CA GLY A 52 14.03 -28.78 -5.27
C GLY A 52 13.51 -30.02 -6.01
N ASP A 53 12.79 -30.91 -5.32
CA ASP A 53 12.19 -32.09 -5.93
C ASP A 53 10.92 -31.70 -6.69
N ARG A 54 10.68 -32.40 -7.80
CA ARG A 54 9.49 -32.16 -8.63
C ARG A 54 8.23 -32.54 -7.89
N ILE A 55 7.20 -31.72 -8.05
CA ILE A 55 5.83 -32.00 -7.63
C ILE A 55 5.05 -32.46 -8.87
N THR A 56 4.50 -33.67 -8.80
CA THR A 56 3.69 -34.28 -9.86
C THR A 56 2.41 -34.90 -9.27
N PRO A 57 1.47 -35.38 -10.09
CA PRO A 57 0.29 -36.07 -9.58
C PRO A 57 0.61 -37.31 -8.72
N SER A 58 1.76 -37.95 -8.94
CA SER A 58 2.18 -39.17 -8.24
C SER A 58 3.36 -38.98 -7.25
N GLN A 59 4.13 -37.90 -7.35
CA GLN A 59 5.33 -37.66 -6.53
C GLN A 59 5.24 -36.31 -5.84
N ASN A 60 5.60 -36.27 -4.54
CA ASN A 60 5.60 -35.06 -3.71
C ASN A 60 4.27 -34.27 -3.76
N ARG A 61 3.16 -34.93 -4.11
CA ARG A 61 1.86 -34.32 -4.47
C ARG A 61 1.21 -33.51 -3.34
N VAL A 62 1.69 -33.67 -2.11
CA VAL A 62 1.20 -33.00 -0.90
C VAL A 62 2.12 -31.87 -0.42
N ASP A 63 3.30 -31.73 -1.04
CA ASP A 63 4.23 -30.65 -0.71
C ASP A 63 3.76 -29.32 -1.33
N PRO A 64 3.99 -28.18 -0.66
CA PRO A 64 3.76 -26.89 -1.29
C PRO A 64 4.83 -26.58 -2.35
N TYR A 65 4.44 -25.81 -3.37
CA TYR A 65 5.40 -25.32 -4.37
C TYR A 65 6.27 -24.21 -3.76
N SER A 66 7.56 -24.24 -4.10
CA SER A 66 8.53 -23.18 -3.81
C SER A 66 8.67 -22.27 -5.04
N PRO A 67 8.28 -20.98 -4.97
CA PRO A 67 8.63 -20.00 -5.99
C PRO A 67 10.12 -19.96 -6.32
N LYS A 68 10.98 -20.04 -5.30
CA LYS A 68 12.44 -19.99 -5.45
C LYS A 68 12.96 -21.17 -6.27
N LYS A 69 12.48 -22.38 -6.02
CA LYS A 69 12.93 -23.58 -6.74
C LYS A 69 12.22 -23.81 -8.07
N SER A 70 11.00 -23.28 -8.25
CA SER A 70 10.22 -23.44 -9.48
C SER A 70 10.56 -22.35 -10.50
N CYS A 71 10.37 -21.08 -10.13
CA CYS A 71 10.64 -19.95 -11.02
C CYS A 71 12.14 -19.62 -11.07
N GLY A 72 12.86 -19.82 -9.96
CA GLY A 72 14.30 -19.61 -9.90
C GLY A 72 15.12 -20.59 -10.73
N ALA A 73 14.53 -21.69 -11.22
CA ALA A 73 15.17 -22.60 -12.15
C ALA A 73 15.43 -21.97 -13.54
N CYS A 74 14.65 -20.95 -13.92
CA CYS A 74 14.80 -20.24 -15.20
C CYS A 74 15.13 -18.76 -15.05
N HIS A 75 14.91 -18.18 -13.87
CA HIS A 75 15.13 -16.78 -13.59
C HIS A 75 16.07 -16.59 -12.40
N ASN A 76 16.91 -15.56 -12.42
CA ASN A 76 17.76 -15.26 -11.27
C ASN A 76 16.90 -14.69 -10.13
N TYR A 77 16.52 -15.55 -9.19
CA TYR A 77 15.65 -15.22 -8.06
C TYR A 77 16.24 -14.14 -7.16
N ASP A 78 17.56 -14.18 -6.91
CA ASP A 78 18.23 -13.20 -6.04
C ASP A 78 18.26 -11.81 -6.68
N VAL A 79 18.49 -11.74 -8.00
CA VAL A 79 18.40 -10.48 -8.74
C VAL A 79 16.98 -9.95 -8.72
N ILE A 80 15.96 -10.79 -8.95
CA ILE A 80 14.55 -10.38 -8.92
C ILE A 80 14.16 -9.84 -7.54
N THR A 81 14.53 -10.56 -6.48
CA THR A 81 14.15 -10.21 -5.10
C THR A 81 14.96 -9.06 -4.51
N SER A 82 15.96 -8.53 -5.23
CA SER A 82 16.62 -7.27 -4.86
C SER A 82 15.71 -6.03 -5.01
N GLY A 83 14.55 -6.17 -5.65
CA GLY A 83 13.57 -5.10 -5.79
C GLY A 83 12.98 -4.65 -4.44
N TYR A 84 12.77 -3.35 -4.25
CA TYR A 84 12.34 -2.81 -2.95
C TYR A 84 10.97 -3.30 -2.48
N HIS A 85 10.11 -3.77 -3.40
CA HIS A 85 8.83 -4.37 -3.01
C HIS A 85 9.03 -5.67 -2.21
N PHE A 86 10.10 -6.41 -2.49
CA PHE A 86 10.50 -7.62 -1.77
C PHE A 86 11.39 -7.32 -0.56
N GLN A 87 12.17 -6.24 -0.60
CA GLN A 87 13.07 -5.89 0.50
C GLN A 87 12.40 -5.07 1.59
N GLN A 88 11.53 -4.11 1.22
CA GLN A 88 10.92 -3.16 2.16
C GLN A 88 11.93 -2.50 3.13
N GLY A 89 13.12 -2.18 2.64
CA GLY A 89 14.22 -1.58 3.41
C GLY A 89 15.13 -2.58 4.13
N PHE A 90 14.80 -3.88 4.10
CA PHE A 90 15.59 -4.93 4.75
C PHE A 90 17.05 -5.00 4.27
N ASP A 91 17.29 -4.68 3.00
CA ASP A 91 18.63 -4.63 2.39
C ASP A 91 19.53 -3.55 2.98
N GLU A 92 18.95 -2.51 3.58
CA GLU A 92 19.64 -1.37 4.23
C GLU A 92 19.45 -1.36 5.76
N MET A 93 18.88 -2.43 6.32
CA MET A 93 18.49 -2.50 7.72
C MET A 93 19.68 -2.63 8.67
N SER A 94 19.59 -1.99 9.83
CA SER A 94 20.52 -2.20 10.96
C SER A 94 19.90 -1.71 12.27
N ASP A 95 20.29 -2.31 13.39
CA ASP A 95 19.96 -1.77 14.72
C ASP A 95 20.62 -0.39 15.00
N ARG A 96 21.49 0.06 14.09
CA ARG A 96 22.14 1.38 14.12
C ARG A 96 21.79 2.23 12.88
N HIS A 97 20.72 1.89 12.16
CA HIS A 97 20.37 2.55 10.89
C HIS A 97 20.18 4.06 11.05
N ASP A 98 19.30 4.49 11.95
CA ASP A 98 19.14 5.92 12.29
C ASP A 98 19.66 6.19 13.71
N PRO A 99 20.80 6.90 13.87
CA PRO A 99 21.34 7.25 15.18
C PRO A 99 20.50 8.30 15.92
N LYS A 100 19.73 9.14 15.20
CA LYS A 100 18.86 10.17 15.77
C LYS A 100 17.54 9.57 16.25
N THR A 101 16.98 8.62 15.48
CA THR A 101 15.77 7.88 15.85
C THR A 101 16.05 6.38 15.95
N PRO A 102 16.65 5.88 17.05
CA PRO A 102 17.14 4.50 17.12
C PRO A 102 16.05 3.40 17.04
N TRP A 103 14.77 3.75 17.00
CA TRP A 103 13.70 2.78 16.74
C TRP A 103 13.38 2.63 15.25
N ILE A 104 13.97 3.46 14.39
CA ILE A 104 13.94 3.34 12.93
C ILE A 104 15.14 2.49 12.51
N LEU A 105 14.84 1.29 12.03
CA LEU A 105 15.83 0.26 11.72
C LEU A 105 16.13 0.17 10.22
N SER A 106 15.28 0.77 9.37
CA SER A 106 15.43 0.73 7.91
C SER A 106 14.66 1.89 7.26
N PRO A 107 14.90 2.19 5.97
CA PRO A 107 14.18 3.25 5.26
C PRO A 107 12.76 2.81 4.82
N GLY A 108 12.48 1.50 4.79
CA GLY A 108 11.23 0.93 4.28
C GLY A 108 10.29 0.42 5.36
N MET A 109 9.13 -0.09 4.96
CA MET A 109 8.06 -0.52 5.88
C MET A 109 8.50 -1.56 6.91
N PHE A 110 9.50 -2.39 6.59
CA PHE A 110 10.10 -3.30 7.55
C PHE A 110 11.23 -2.59 8.30
N GLY A 111 10.89 -1.94 9.41
CA GLY A 111 11.86 -1.25 10.28
C GLY A 111 11.66 0.25 10.40
N ASN A 112 10.91 0.88 9.48
CA ASN A 112 10.43 2.26 9.66
C ASN A 112 9.14 2.28 10.52
N TRP A 113 8.81 3.43 11.10
CA TRP A 113 7.55 3.67 11.79
C TRP A 113 6.70 4.67 11.00
N SER A 114 5.73 4.14 10.25
CA SER A 114 4.76 4.94 9.49
C SER A 114 3.34 4.64 9.97
N PRO A 115 2.82 5.37 10.98
CA PRO A 115 1.53 5.03 11.60
C PRO A 115 0.34 5.15 10.65
N PHE A 116 0.47 5.86 9.54
CA PHE A 116 -0.56 5.92 8.50
C PHE A 116 -0.61 4.67 7.60
N ALA A 117 0.45 3.86 7.60
CA ALA A 117 0.47 2.52 7.03
C ALA A 117 0.14 1.47 8.11
N ALA A 118 0.93 1.44 9.18
CA ALA A 118 0.73 0.61 10.37
C ALA A 118 1.44 1.24 11.58
N ALA A 119 0.78 1.26 12.74
CA ALA A 119 1.32 1.89 13.95
C ALA A 119 2.39 1.07 14.67
N GLY A 120 2.55 -0.21 14.34
CA GLY A 120 3.54 -1.10 14.98
C GLY A 120 4.96 -0.89 14.44
N ARG A 121 5.96 -0.97 15.33
CA ARG A 121 7.39 -0.94 14.97
C ARG A 121 8.02 -2.33 15.03
N VAL A 122 8.96 -2.61 14.13
CA VAL A 122 9.76 -3.83 14.21
C VAL A 122 10.72 -3.73 15.40
N ALA A 123 10.88 -4.82 16.14
CA ALA A 123 11.82 -4.92 17.25
C ALA A 123 13.27 -4.94 16.75
N ARG A 124 14.19 -4.41 17.56
CA ARG A 124 15.64 -4.59 17.34
C ARG A 124 15.99 -6.06 17.37
N LYS A 125 17.13 -6.45 16.80
CA LYS A 125 17.54 -7.86 16.85
C LYS A 125 17.71 -8.33 18.29
N ALA A 126 18.37 -7.54 19.14
CA ALA A 126 18.52 -7.81 20.56
C ALA A 126 17.77 -6.75 21.39
N ASN A 127 16.99 -7.20 22.37
CA ASN A 127 16.16 -6.34 23.20
C ASN A 127 16.47 -6.58 24.69
N GLY A 128 16.49 -5.52 25.49
CA GLY A 128 16.77 -5.62 26.93
C GLY A 128 15.55 -6.06 27.74
N SER A 129 14.35 -5.94 27.19
CA SER A 129 13.11 -6.37 27.84
C SER A 129 12.01 -6.70 26.84
N ALA A 130 11.06 -7.56 27.21
CA ALA A 130 9.89 -7.88 26.39
C ALA A 130 9.02 -6.63 26.06
N ARG A 131 9.10 -5.58 26.88
CA ARG A 131 8.42 -4.30 26.63
C ARG A 131 8.96 -3.60 25.37
N GLU A 132 10.23 -3.82 25.03
CA GLU A 132 10.87 -3.20 23.86
C GLU A 132 10.50 -3.89 22.54
N ILE A 133 10.01 -5.13 22.58
CA ILE A 133 9.58 -5.88 21.40
C ILE A 133 8.17 -5.42 21.03
N ASP A 134 7.99 -4.55 20.05
CA ASP A 134 6.63 -4.23 19.56
C ASP A 134 6.13 -5.32 18.62
N LEU A 135 6.73 -5.42 17.43
CA LEU A 135 6.56 -6.54 16.50
C LEU A 135 7.88 -7.26 16.33
N SER A 136 7.96 -8.55 16.68
CA SER A 136 9.03 -9.37 16.13
C SER A 136 8.85 -9.57 14.62
N THR A 137 9.85 -10.07 13.91
CA THR A 137 9.70 -10.42 12.50
C THR A 137 8.57 -11.44 12.31
N TYR A 138 8.48 -12.46 13.16
CA TYR A 138 7.40 -13.44 13.11
C TYR A 138 6.01 -12.80 13.31
N ASP A 139 5.88 -11.87 14.26
CA ASP A 139 4.63 -11.15 14.52
C ASP A 139 4.29 -10.13 13.44
N TRP A 140 5.28 -9.49 12.83
CA TRP A 140 5.08 -8.57 11.71
C TRP A 140 4.49 -9.29 10.49
N ILE A 141 4.91 -10.54 10.24
CA ILE A 141 4.44 -11.33 9.09
C ILE A 141 2.94 -11.66 9.20
N GLY A 142 2.50 -12.21 10.34
CA GLY A 142 1.12 -12.71 10.48
C GLY A 142 0.41 -12.37 11.79
N GLY A 143 1.14 -11.84 12.77
CA GLY A 143 0.78 -11.74 14.19
C GLY A 143 -0.65 -11.35 14.50
N TYR A 144 -1.10 -10.22 13.96
CA TYR A 144 -2.41 -9.63 14.24
C TYR A 144 -3.47 -9.91 13.17
N GLY A 145 -3.11 -10.62 12.10
CA GLY A 145 -3.99 -10.82 10.96
C GLY A 145 -5.22 -11.64 11.32
N LYS A 146 -6.41 -11.07 11.10
CA LYS A 146 -7.70 -11.71 11.32
C LYS A 146 -8.74 -11.33 10.27
N ARG A 147 -9.46 -12.35 9.82
CA ARG A 147 -10.58 -12.22 8.90
C ARG A 147 -11.71 -13.15 9.34
N SER A 148 -12.95 -12.66 9.25
CA SER A 148 -14.15 -13.46 9.45
C SER A 148 -14.99 -13.49 8.17
N LYS A 149 -15.79 -14.56 8.00
CA LYS A 149 -16.73 -14.66 6.87
C LYS A 149 -17.82 -13.58 6.94
N LYS A 150 -18.20 -13.15 8.14
CA LYS A 150 -19.31 -12.22 8.38
C LYS A 150 -18.89 -10.75 8.28
N ALA A 151 -17.79 -10.35 8.92
CA ALA A 151 -17.37 -8.94 8.96
C ALA A 151 -16.20 -8.62 8.02
N GLY A 152 -15.63 -9.60 7.33
CA GLY A 152 -14.48 -9.38 6.45
C GLY A 152 -13.19 -9.23 7.24
N VAL A 153 -12.39 -8.21 6.91
CA VAL A 153 -11.10 -7.94 7.58
C VAL A 153 -11.37 -7.32 8.95
N GLU A 154 -10.92 -7.98 10.02
CA GLU A 154 -11.06 -7.49 11.41
C GLU A 154 -9.77 -6.78 11.87
N SER A 155 -8.62 -7.29 11.43
CA SER A 155 -7.30 -6.74 11.71
C SER A 155 -6.30 -7.23 10.66
N VAL A 156 -5.37 -6.38 10.26
CA VAL A 156 -4.40 -6.65 9.19
C VAL A 156 -3.05 -7.00 9.78
N ALA A 157 -2.39 -8.04 9.27
CA ALA A 157 -0.96 -8.24 9.50
C ALA A 157 -0.14 -7.54 8.40
N CYS A 158 1.00 -6.96 8.77
CA CYS A 158 1.85 -6.23 7.83
C CYS A 158 2.32 -7.11 6.64
N GLY A 159 2.56 -8.41 6.88
CA GLY A 159 2.97 -9.36 5.83
C GLY A 159 1.89 -9.75 4.81
N TRP A 160 0.61 -9.41 5.01
CA TRP A 160 -0.48 -9.76 4.09
C TRP A 160 -0.28 -9.23 2.68
N CYS A 161 0.23 -7.99 2.58
CA CYS A 161 0.41 -7.29 1.31
C CYS A 161 1.83 -7.42 0.75
N HIS A 162 2.76 -8.00 1.51
CA HIS A 162 4.15 -8.19 1.07
C HIS A 162 4.25 -9.38 0.11
N PRO A 163 4.93 -9.28 -1.04
CA PRO A 163 5.01 -10.35 -2.03
C PRO A 163 5.90 -11.55 -1.63
N GLY A 164 6.32 -11.67 -0.37
CA GLY A 164 7.38 -12.60 0.08
C GLY A 164 8.81 -12.13 -0.22
N GLY A 165 9.82 -12.94 0.11
CA GLY A 165 11.24 -12.60 0.00
C GLY A 165 11.72 -11.63 1.09
N GLY A 166 12.97 -11.19 1.03
CA GLY A 166 13.55 -10.23 1.98
C GLY A 166 13.29 -10.63 3.44
N PRO A 167 12.64 -9.78 4.26
CA PRO A 167 12.42 -10.05 5.69
C PRO A 167 11.43 -11.20 5.96
N LEU A 168 10.69 -11.65 4.94
CA LEU A 168 9.76 -12.78 5.03
C LEU A 168 10.46 -14.14 4.80
N GLU A 169 11.67 -14.11 4.23
CA GLU A 169 12.48 -15.30 3.93
C GLU A 169 13.70 -15.39 4.86
N TYR A 170 14.32 -14.26 5.18
CA TYR A 170 15.61 -14.19 5.86
C TYR A 170 15.56 -13.39 7.16
N GLY A 171 16.36 -13.82 8.14
CA GLY A 171 16.51 -13.15 9.44
C GLY A 171 17.66 -12.16 9.47
N ARG A 172 17.97 -11.64 10.66
CA ARG A 172 19.04 -10.66 10.88
C ARG A 172 20.24 -11.26 11.62
N ARG A 173 21.43 -10.72 11.33
CA ARG A 173 22.65 -10.91 12.13
C ARG A 173 22.53 -10.16 13.46
N ALA A 174 23.46 -10.41 14.38
CA ALA A 174 23.46 -9.81 15.72
C ALA A 174 23.45 -8.26 15.75
N ASP A 175 23.96 -7.61 14.70
CA ASP A 175 23.94 -6.14 14.56
C ASP A 175 22.68 -5.59 13.87
N GLY A 176 21.67 -6.44 13.65
CA GLY A 176 20.42 -6.12 13.00
C GLY A 176 20.49 -6.05 11.48
N ARG A 177 21.65 -6.29 10.84
CA ARG A 177 21.76 -6.34 9.38
C ARG A 177 21.16 -7.61 8.82
N GLN A 178 20.65 -7.55 7.58
CA GLN A 178 20.14 -8.74 6.90
C GLN A 178 21.14 -9.90 6.88
N ASN A 179 20.63 -11.12 7.05
CA ASN A 179 21.39 -12.35 6.92
C ASN A 179 20.80 -13.24 5.82
N THR A 180 21.36 -13.16 4.62
CA THR A 180 20.92 -13.99 3.48
C THR A 180 21.57 -15.37 3.43
N ALA A 181 22.49 -15.69 4.36
CA ALA A 181 23.19 -16.97 4.39
C ALA A 181 22.34 -18.11 4.97
N ALA A 182 21.29 -17.78 5.72
CA ALA A 182 20.37 -18.74 6.32
C ALA A 182 18.96 -18.14 6.32
N ASN A 183 17.98 -18.90 5.86
CA ASN A 183 16.58 -18.49 5.97
C ASN A 183 16.09 -18.57 7.43
N HIS A 184 14.88 -18.09 7.72
CA HIS A 184 14.36 -18.14 9.10
C HIS A 184 14.27 -19.56 9.69
N ILE A 185 14.05 -20.60 8.88
CA ILE A 185 13.99 -21.99 9.34
C ILE A 185 15.35 -22.43 9.92
N GLU A 186 16.42 -22.10 9.22
CA GLU A 186 17.80 -22.44 9.59
C GLU A 186 18.31 -21.56 10.73
N ALA A 187 18.03 -20.25 10.66
CA ALA A 187 18.51 -19.29 11.63
C ALA A 187 17.74 -19.36 12.97
N GLU A 188 16.46 -19.75 12.98
CA GLU A 188 15.72 -20.02 14.23
C GLU A 188 16.33 -21.19 15.00
N ARG A 189 16.77 -22.26 14.32
CA ARG A 189 17.41 -23.43 14.96
C ARG A 189 18.68 -23.08 15.71
N SER A 190 19.43 -22.11 15.22
CA SER A 190 20.71 -21.68 15.81
C SER A 190 20.55 -20.51 16.78
N SER A 191 19.40 -19.82 16.79
CA SER A 191 19.17 -18.73 17.73
C SER A 191 18.92 -19.27 19.15
N LYS A 192 19.73 -18.77 20.09
CA LYS A 192 19.59 -19.04 21.53
C LYS A 192 19.31 -17.75 22.31
N ALA A 193 19.24 -16.61 21.64
CA ALA A 193 19.12 -15.32 22.29
C ALA A 193 17.71 -15.15 22.87
N PRO A 194 17.56 -14.90 24.19
CA PRO A 194 16.27 -14.49 24.72
C PRO A 194 15.90 -13.12 24.13
N LEU A 195 14.61 -12.87 23.93
CA LEU A 195 14.11 -11.57 23.44
C LEU A 195 14.67 -11.16 22.07
N ASP A 196 14.97 -12.16 21.23
CA ASP A 196 15.36 -11.99 19.83
C ASP A 196 14.21 -11.35 19.04
N GLY A 197 14.48 -10.24 18.36
CA GLY A 197 13.47 -9.51 17.59
C GLY A 197 13.00 -10.21 16.32
N ASP A 198 13.62 -11.30 15.89
CA ASP A 198 13.10 -12.16 14.82
C ASP A 198 12.28 -13.32 15.38
N TYR A 199 12.79 -13.94 16.46
CA TYR A 199 12.36 -15.27 16.91
C TYR A 199 11.60 -15.31 18.23
N SER A 200 11.33 -14.16 18.85
CA SER A 200 10.36 -14.05 19.93
C SER A 200 8.97 -13.76 19.37
N SER A 201 7.91 -14.04 20.12
CA SER A 201 6.56 -13.61 19.76
C SER A 201 5.73 -13.40 21.01
N HIS A 202 5.20 -12.20 21.25
CA HIS A 202 4.24 -12.00 22.36
C HIS A 202 2.81 -12.36 21.96
N LEU A 203 2.61 -12.79 20.71
CA LEU A 203 1.33 -13.23 20.14
C LEU A 203 1.20 -14.75 20.11
N ALA A 204 2.32 -15.46 20.16
CA ALA A 204 2.38 -16.90 20.35
C ALA A 204 2.11 -17.26 21.82
N PRO A 205 1.29 -18.30 22.11
CA PRO A 205 1.03 -18.78 23.47
C PRO A 205 2.29 -19.10 24.28
N ASP A 206 3.35 -19.55 23.63
CA ASP A 206 4.62 -19.99 24.22
C ASP A 206 5.75 -18.95 24.09
N GLY A 207 5.46 -17.76 23.56
CA GLY A 207 6.40 -16.65 23.54
C GLY A 207 7.42 -16.67 22.39
N ARG A 208 7.32 -17.60 21.44
CA ARG A 208 8.36 -17.90 20.43
C ARG A 208 7.81 -17.95 19.01
N SER A 209 8.69 -17.73 18.03
CA SER A 209 8.40 -18.07 16.64
C SER A 209 8.45 -19.60 16.42
N HIS A 210 7.84 -20.03 15.32
CA HIS A 210 7.81 -21.44 14.88
C HIS A 210 8.04 -21.51 13.37
N PHE A 211 9.11 -20.90 12.87
CA PHE A 211 9.45 -20.92 11.44
C PHE A 211 9.75 -22.33 10.93
N ARG A 212 10.23 -23.25 11.78
CA ARG A 212 10.40 -24.67 11.40
C ARG A 212 9.11 -25.32 10.91
N GLU A 213 8.01 -25.08 11.62
CA GLU A 213 6.69 -25.64 11.32
C GLU A 213 5.92 -24.77 10.33
N SER A 214 6.06 -23.45 10.44
CA SER A 214 5.40 -22.46 9.56
C SER A 214 6.01 -22.44 8.15
N GLY A 215 7.32 -22.67 8.06
CA GLY A 215 8.17 -22.31 6.92
C GLY A 215 8.30 -20.80 6.73
N VAL A 216 8.81 -20.40 5.56
CA VAL A 216 9.00 -18.99 5.18
C VAL A 216 8.10 -18.59 4.03
N LEU A 217 7.92 -17.28 3.85
CA LEU A 217 7.23 -16.71 2.70
C LEU A 217 8.27 -16.29 1.65
N GLU A 218 8.62 -17.22 0.76
CA GLU A 218 9.40 -16.93 -0.45
C GLU A 218 8.67 -15.90 -1.34
N ALA A 219 9.43 -15.21 -2.20
CA ALA A 219 8.91 -14.25 -3.17
C ALA A 219 7.97 -14.94 -4.16
N ASP A 220 6.68 -14.72 -3.97
CA ASP A 220 5.61 -15.31 -4.76
C ASP A 220 5.52 -14.61 -6.12
N CYS A 221 6.15 -15.17 -7.15
CA CYS A 221 6.13 -14.59 -8.48
C CYS A 221 4.71 -14.49 -9.07
N LEU A 222 3.81 -15.41 -8.69
CA LEU A 222 2.45 -15.45 -9.22
C LEU A 222 1.58 -14.32 -8.67
N ILE A 223 1.96 -13.69 -7.55
CA ILE A 223 1.24 -12.53 -6.99
C ILE A 223 1.09 -11.39 -8.00
N CYS A 224 2.11 -11.19 -8.85
CA CYS A 224 2.11 -10.19 -9.91
C CYS A 224 1.80 -10.79 -11.29
N HIS A 225 2.26 -12.02 -11.53
CA HIS A 225 2.22 -12.62 -12.86
C HIS A 225 0.98 -13.48 -13.14
N SER A 226 0.21 -13.90 -12.13
CA SER A 226 -1.02 -14.67 -12.34
C SER A 226 -2.25 -13.77 -12.42
N ARG A 227 -3.04 -13.90 -13.49
CA ARG A 227 -4.29 -13.12 -13.66
C ARG A 227 -5.38 -13.48 -12.66
N GLY A 228 -5.31 -14.69 -12.07
CA GLY A 228 -6.32 -15.25 -11.18
C GLY A 228 -5.84 -15.41 -9.75
N TYR A 229 -4.81 -14.65 -9.34
CA TYR A 229 -4.21 -14.79 -8.02
C TYR A 229 -5.25 -14.58 -6.90
N ARG A 230 -5.32 -15.55 -5.98
CA ARG A 230 -6.30 -15.66 -4.91
C ARG A 230 -5.73 -15.08 -3.61
N PHE A 231 -5.66 -13.75 -3.54
CA PHE A 231 -5.14 -13.03 -2.37
C PHE A 231 -5.79 -13.44 -1.04
N GLY A 232 -7.10 -13.68 -1.04
CA GLY A 232 -7.82 -14.13 0.15
C GLY A 232 -7.32 -15.47 0.68
N ASP A 233 -7.00 -16.42 -0.20
CA ASP A 233 -6.52 -17.74 0.17
C ASP A 233 -5.09 -17.66 0.71
N ARG A 234 -4.24 -16.81 0.10
CA ARG A 234 -2.89 -16.50 0.60
C ARG A 234 -2.94 -15.93 2.03
N ILE A 235 -3.79 -14.92 2.25
CA ILE A 235 -3.98 -14.27 3.55
C ILE A 235 -4.45 -15.29 4.60
N GLU A 236 -5.36 -16.19 4.24
CA GLU A 236 -5.82 -17.26 5.13
C GLU A 236 -4.67 -18.17 5.57
N GLN A 237 -3.76 -18.52 4.66
CA GLN A 237 -2.57 -19.31 5.01
C GLN A 237 -1.64 -18.54 5.96
N ILE A 238 -1.43 -17.24 5.74
CA ILE A 238 -0.60 -16.40 6.63
C ILE A 238 -1.21 -16.30 8.03
N ASN A 239 -2.54 -16.15 8.14
CA ASN A 239 -3.24 -16.12 9.42
C ASN A 239 -3.10 -17.45 10.19
N ARG A 240 -3.05 -18.57 9.47
CA ARG A 240 -2.81 -19.92 10.02
C ARG A 240 -1.35 -20.23 10.31
N ARG A 241 -0.44 -19.28 10.06
CA ARG A 241 1.02 -19.47 10.09
C ARG A 241 1.51 -20.55 9.11
N ASN A 242 0.74 -20.84 8.06
CA ASN A 242 1.11 -21.75 6.98
C ASN A 242 1.97 -21.02 5.93
N TYR A 243 3.05 -20.37 6.35
CA TYR A 243 3.87 -19.49 5.50
C TYR A 243 4.36 -20.19 4.22
N ARG A 244 4.88 -21.41 4.33
CA ARG A 244 5.36 -22.22 3.18
C ARG A 244 4.28 -22.51 2.13
N TRP A 245 3.02 -22.64 2.55
CA TRP A 245 1.91 -23.03 1.68
C TRP A 245 1.17 -21.84 1.06
N ALA A 246 1.45 -20.62 1.52
CA ALA A 246 0.71 -19.43 1.12
C ALA A 246 0.79 -19.16 -0.38
N ALA A 247 1.95 -19.38 -1.00
CA ALA A 247 2.10 -19.18 -2.45
C ALA A 247 1.28 -20.19 -3.25
N THR A 248 1.23 -21.46 -2.81
CA THR A 248 0.42 -22.51 -3.47
C THR A 248 -1.07 -22.17 -3.45
N ALA A 249 -1.57 -21.74 -2.29
CA ALA A 249 -2.95 -21.30 -2.14
C ALA A 249 -3.24 -20.02 -2.94
N GLY A 250 -2.36 -19.01 -2.83
CA GLY A 250 -2.46 -17.73 -3.50
C GLY A 250 -2.42 -17.84 -5.03
N GLY A 251 -1.55 -18.69 -5.57
CA GLY A 251 -1.51 -18.99 -7.00
C GLY A 251 -2.76 -19.71 -7.53
N GLY A 252 -3.65 -20.17 -6.65
CA GLY A 252 -4.82 -20.97 -7.01
C GLY A 252 -4.44 -22.38 -7.52
N LEU A 253 -3.23 -22.85 -7.19
CA LEU A 253 -2.68 -24.10 -7.71
C LEU A 253 -3.29 -25.33 -7.02
N GLY A 254 -3.71 -25.16 -5.77
CA GLY A 254 -4.32 -26.20 -4.95
C GLY A 254 -4.95 -25.63 -3.68
N LYS A 255 -5.68 -26.49 -2.97
CA LYS A 255 -6.20 -26.19 -1.63
C LYS A 255 -5.20 -26.65 -0.58
N ILE A 256 -5.17 -25.97 0.57
CA ILE A 256 -4.32 -26.34 1.70
C ILE A 256 -5.20 -26.85 2.83
N SER A 257 -4.93 -28.07 3.26
CA SER A 257 -5.62 -28.74 4.38
C SER A 257 -4.70 -28.76 5.59
N GLY A 258 -5.21 -28.31 6.75
CA GLY A 258 -4.44 -28.18 7.99
C GLY A 258 -3.99 -26.75 8.31
N ALA A 259 -3.47 -26.56 9.52
CA ALA A 259 -3.01 -25.27 10.03
C ALA A 259 -1.90 -25.49 11.06
N VAL A 260 -0.87 -24.64 11.02
CA VAL A 260 0.16 -24.59 12.06
C VAL A 260 -0.40 -23.91 13.31
N PHE A 261 -1.15 -22.82 13.13
CA PHE A 261 -1.83 -22.09 14.20
C PHE A 261 -3.31 -21.91 13.92
N THR A 262 -4.14 -22.06 14.96
CA THR A 262 -5.58 -21.78 14.89
C THR A 262 -5.97 -20.83 16.01
N TYR A 263 -6.50 -19.66 15.66
CA TYR A 263 -7.10 -18.77 16.65
C TYR A 263 -8.33 -19.43 17.28
N ALA A 264 -8.47 -19.30 18.60
CA ALA A 264 -9.64 -19.78 19.34
C ALA A 264 -10.91 -19.03 18.91
N ALA A 265 -10.78 -17.74 18.56
CA ALA A 265 -11.86 -16.92 18.03
C ALA A 265 -11.39 -16.12 16.80
N PRO A 266 -11.49 -16.68 15.58
CA PRO A 266 -11.02 -16.04 14.35
C PRO A 266 -11.71 -14.71 14.02
N GLY A 267 -12.97 -14.54 14.42
CA GLY A 267 -13.74 -13.30 14.23
C GLY A 267 -13.71 -12.33 15.41
N ALA A 268 -12.92 -12.59 16.44
CA ALA A 268 -12.76 -11.64 17.53
C ALA A 268 -11.93 -10.45 17.05
N GLY A 269 -12.43 -9.22 17.24
CA GLY A 269 -11.70 -7.98 16.98
C GLY A 269 -10.71 -7.61 18.10
N PRO A 270 -9.88 -6.57 17.90
CA PRO A 270 -8.82 -6.17 18.83
C PRO A 270 -9.27 -5.81 20.26
N GLU A 271 -10.55 -5.48 20.44
CA GLU A 271 -11.17 -5.20 21.74
C GLU A 271 -11.43 -6.46 22.57
N SER A 272 -11.48 -7.63 21.95
CA SER A 272 -11.79 -8.88 22.63
C SER A 272 -10.58 -9.46 23.37
N LYS A 273 -10.79 -9.94 24.61
CA LYS A 273 -9.77 -10.72 25.35
C LYS A 273 -9.39 -12.03 24.64
N ALA A 274 -10.20 -12.50 23.69
CA ALA A 274 -9.93 -13.67 22.87
C ALA A 274 -9.16 -13.33 21.57
N PHE A 275 -8.82 -12.05 21.33
CA PHE A 275 -8.16 -11.61 20.11
C PHE A 275 -6.88 -12.39 19.81
N LEU A 276 -6.02 -12.63 20.79
CA LEU A 276 -4.73 -13.30 20.54
C LEU A 276 -4.71 -14.77 20.95
N ARG A 277 -5.83 -15.33 21.40
CA ARG A 277 -5.87 -16.72 21.90
C ARG A 277 -5.90 -17.69 20.73
N GLY A 278 -5.17 -18.79 20.84
CA GLY A 278 -5.15 -19.86 19.85
C GLY A 278 -4.30 -21.05 20.29
N THR A 279 -4.17 -22.02 19.40
CA THR A 279 -3.46 -23.28 19.64
C THR A 279 -2.57 -23.63 18.47
N TRP A 280 -1.40 -24.20 18.79
CA TRP A 280 -0.46 -24.76 17.83
C TRP A 280 -0.83 -26.20 17.44
N ASN A 281 -0.51 -26.59 16.22
CA ASN A 281 -0.51 -27.98 15.78
C ASN A 281 0.82 -28.34 15.11
N PHE A 282 1.65 -29.05 15.86
CA PHE A 282 2.95 -29.54 15.40
C PHE A 282 2.95 -31.05 15.11
N THR A 283 1.82 -31.72 15.35
CA THR A 283 1.69 -33.17 15.14
C THR A 283 1.55 -33.55 13.67
N LYS A 284 0.95 -32.65 12.87
CA LYS A 284 0.72 -32.84 11.44
C LYS A 284 0.98 -31.54 10.71
N ARG A 285 1.87 -31.58 9.71
CA ARG A 285 2.07 -30.44 8.80
C ARG A 285 0.84 -30.24 7.89
N PRO A 286 0.53 -29.01 7.47
CA PRO A 286 -0.40 -28.77 6.38
C PRO A 286 0.02 -29.49 5.09
N VAL A 287 -0.97 -29.84 4.26
CA VAL A 287 -0.76 -30.54 2.98
C VAL A 287 -1.44 -29.80 1.83
N ALA A 288 -0.82 -29.84 0.66
CA ALA A 288 -1.38 -29.31 -0.57
C ALA A 288 -2.22 -30.36 -1.32
N GLU A 289 -3.36 -29.94 -1.84
CA GLU A 289 -4.21 -30.71 -2.74
C GLU A 289 -4.33 -29.94 -4.06
N TYR A 290 -3.46 -30.27 -5.00
CA TYR A 290 -3.38 -29.60 -6.30
C TYR A 290 -4.58 -29.91 -7.19
N SER A 291 -4.98 -28.90 -7.97
CA SER A 291 -6.05 -29.00 -8.97
C SER A 291 -5.57 -29.69 -10.26
N TRP A 292 -4.95 -30.88 -10.16
CA TRP A 292 -4.34 -31.57 -11.31
C TRP A 292 -5.29 -31.79 -12.50
N ALA A 293 -6.58 -31.97 -12.22
CA ALA A 293 -7.62 -32.12 -13.25
C ALA A 293 -7.96 -30.81 -13.97
N ASP A 294 -7.58 -29.65 -13.45
CA ASP A 294 -7.80 -28.37 -14.12
C ASP A 294 -6.78 -28.20 -15.25
N GLY A 295 -7.19 -28.62 -16.44
CA GLY A 295 -6.40 -28.51 -17.67
C GLY A 295 -6.07 -27.07 -18.08
N ARG A 296 -6.58 -26.03 -17.40
CA ARG A 296 -6.15 -24.64 -17.60
C ARG A 296 -4.92 -24.29 -16.76
N LEU A 297 -4.72 -24.99 -15.64
CA LEU A 297 -3.59 -24.82 -14.74
C LEU A 297 -2.47 -25.81 -15.04
N PHE A 298 -2.81 -27.08 -15.30
CA PHE A 298 -1.81 -28.13 -15.43
C PHE A 298 -1.88 -28.86 -16.78
N THR A 299 -0.72 -29.34 -17.25
CA THR A 299 -0.65 -30.36 -18.29
C THR A 299 -1.01 -31.73 -17.72
N LYS A 300 -1.24 -32.74 -18.58
CA LYS A 300 -1.54 -34.11 -18.12
C LYS A 300 -0.40 -34.69 -17.29
N GLU A 301 0.82 -34.28 -17.57
CA GLU A 301 2.05 -34.70 -16.89
C GLU A 301 2.28 -33.93 -15.58
N GLY A 302 1.47 -32.92 -15.27
CA GLY A 302 1.54 -32.12 -14.04
C GLY A 302 2.40 -30.85 -14.12
N ARG A 303 2.77 -30.39 -15.32
CA ARG A 303 3.45 -29.09 -15.47
C ARG A 303 2.47 -27.94 -15.29
N LEU A 304 2.89 -26.86 -14.62
CA LEU A 304 2.13 -25.61 -14.62
C LEU A 304 2.13 -25.02 -16.03
N ARG A 305 0.94 -24.73 -16.56
CA ARG A 305 0.79 -24.13 -17.88
C ARG A 305 1.32 -22.72 -17.89
N GLY A 306 2.15 -22.39 -18.88
CA GLY A 306 2.71 -21.06 -18.99
C GLY A 306 1.67 -19.98 -19.35
N SER A 307 0.47 -20.36 -19.79
CA SER A 307 -0.67 -19.44 -19.92
C SER A 307 -1.13 -18.82 -18.59
N VAL A 308 -0.78 -19.45 -17.45
CA VAL A 308 -1.01 -18.89 -16.11
C VAL A 308 -0.11 -17.68 -15.84
N ILE A 309 1.07 -17.62 -16.46
CA ILE A 309 2.10 -16.61 -16.19
C ILE A 309 2.03 -15.50 -17.24
N SER A 310 1.65 -14.30 -16.81
CA SER A 310 1.48 -13.13 -17.66
C SER A 310 2.64 -12.15 -17.52
N ARG A 311 3.33 -11.87 -18.62
CA ARG A 311 4.36 -10.81 -18.67
C ARG A 311 3.77 -9.40 -18.51
N ALA A 312 2.56 -9.19 -19.00
CA ALA A 312 1.84 -7.93 -18.87
C ALA A 312 0.98 -7.94 -17.60
N VAL A 313 1.60 -7.58 -16.47
CA VAL A 313 0.94 -7.46 -15.17
C VAL A 313 -0.35 -6.64 -15.31
N ARG A 314 -1.42 -7.09 -14.66
CA ARG A 314 -2.69 -6.38 -14.68
C ARG A 314 -2.86 -5.52 -13.43
N SER A 315 -3.65 -4.46 -13.54
CA SER A 315 -3.91 -3.55 -12.40
C SER A 315 -4.55 -4.27 -11.23
N GLU A 316 -5.36 -5.32 -11.46
CA GLU A 316 -6.02 -6.06 -10.38
C GLU A 316 -5.03 -6.70 -9.40
N ASN A 317 -3.86 -7.13 -9.88
CA ASN A 317 -2.78 -7.66 -9.04
C ASN A 317 -2.20 -6.58 -8.11
N CYS A 318 -1.93 -5.38 -8.63
CA CYS A 318 -1.46 -4.25 -7.83
C CYS A 318 -2.53 -3.80 -6.82
N LEU A 319 -3.78 -3.71 -7.29
CA LEU A 319 -4.92 -3.20 -6.53
C LEU A 319 -5.40 -4.15 -5.44
N ALA A 320 -4.94 -5.40 -5.40
CA ALA A 320 -5.23 -6.28 -4.28
C ALA A 320 -4.61 -5.78 -2.96
N CYS A 321 -3.46 -5.09 -3.03
CA CYS A 321 -2.81 -4.45 -1.89
C CYS A 321 -3.02 -2.93 -1.88
N HIS A 322 -2.96 -2.29 -3.06
CA HIS A 322 -2.95 -0.83 -3.15
C HIS A 322 -4.34 -0.19 -3.12
N ARG A 323 -5.44 -0.90 -3.43
CA ARG A 323 -6.78 -0.28 -3.50
C ARG A 323 -7.21 0.35 -2.18
N GLU A 324 -7.19 -0.43 -1.10
CA GLU A 324 -7.58 0.06 0.22
C GLU A 324 -6.57 1.07 0.77
N SER A 325 -5.28 0.90 0.46
CA SER A 325 -4.23 1.84 0.82
C SER A 325 -4.42 3.20 0.14
N ASP A 326 -4.71 3.24 -1.16
CA ASP A 326 -4.95 4.48 -1.90
C ASP A 326 -6.25 5.17 -1.44
N ALA A 327 -7.28 4.39 -1.14
CA ALA A 327 -8.51 4.89 -0.55
C ALA A 327 -8.25 5.49 0.85
N ARG A 328 -7.53 4.80 1.74
CA ARG A 328 -7.12 5.30 3.06
C ARG A 328 -6.25 6.54 2.94
N ASN A 329 -5.25 6.52 2.07
CA ASN A 329 -4.25 7.59 2.04
C ASN A 329 -4.73 8.84 1.32
N SER A 330 -5.59 8.72 0.30
CA SER A 330 -5.95 9.86 -0.55
C SER A 330 -7.44 9.95 -0.90
N GLY A 331 -8.29 9.01 -0.47
CA GLY A 331 -9.67 8.94 -0.95
C GLY A 331 -9.79 8.55 -2.42
N THR A 332 -8.73 7.96 -3.00
CA THR A 332 -8.66 7.59 -4.41
C THR A 332 -9.37 6.27 -4.68
N VAL A 333 -10.11 6.22 -5.79
CA VAL A 333 -10.64 4.98 -6.37
C VAL A 333 -10.00 4.77 -7.74
N ASN A 334 -9.23 3.69 -7.88
CA ASN A 334 -8.51 3.35 -9.12
C ASN A 334 -9.42 2.65 -10.14
N ALA A 335 -10.44 3.35 -10.63
CA ALA A 335 -11.40 2.81 -11.61
C ALA A 335 -11.78 3.85 -12.67
N ALA A 336 -12.18 3.37 -13.86
CA ALA A 336 -12.50 4.21 -15.01
C ALA A 336 -13.51 5.36 -14.76
N PRO A 337 -14.55 5.21 -13.90
CA PRO A 337 -15.44 6.34 -13.60
C PRO A 337 -14.76 7.50 -12.86
N HIS A 338 -13.66 7.22 -12.14
CA HIS A 338 -13.01 8.15 -11.21
C HIS A 338 -11.61 8.59 -11.66
N ASP A 339 -11.05 7.96 -12.69
CA ASP A 339 -9.70 8.27 -13.19
C ASP A 339 -9.66 8.25 -14.72
N ALA A 340 -9.20 9.36 -15.31
CA ALA A 340 -9.12 9.57 -16.74
C ALA A 340 -8.18 8.58 -17.44
N HIS A 341 -7.09 8.17 -16.77
CA HIS A 341 -6.12 7.24 -17.32
C HIS A 341 -6.65 5.81 -17.27
N ALA A 342 -7.29 5.42 -16.16
CA ALA A 342 -8.00 4.14 -16.08
C ALA A 342 -9.12 4.06 -17.13
N ALA A 343 -9.84 5.15 -17.38
CA ALA A 343 -10.87 5.25 -18.42
C ALA A 343 -10.29 5.12 -19.84
N ALA A 344 -9.08 5.65 -20.06
CA ALA A 344 -8.32 5.47 -21.29
C ALA A 344 -7.66 4.07 -21.40
N GLY A 345 -7.94 3.20 -20.43
CA GLY A 345 -7.47 1.83 -20.41
C GLY A 345 -6.08 1.63 -19.83
N LEU A 346 -5.39 2.67 -19.34
CA LEU A 346 -4.03 2.56 -18.76
C LEU A 346 -4.02 1.63 -17.53
N ARG A 347 -2.89 0.96 -17.34
CA ARG A 347 -2.58 0.11 -16.19
C ARG A 347 -1.54 0.80 -15.30
N CYS A 348 -1.41 0.34 -14.05
CA CYS A 348 -0.43 0.85 -13.10
C CYS A 348 0.98 0.89 -13.71
N THR A 349 1.40 -0.19 -14.38
CA THR A 349 2.73 -0.31 -15.01
C THR A 349 2.96 0.60 -16.22
N ASP A 350 1.90 1.21 -16.77
CA ASP A 350 2.06 2.18 -17.85
C ASP A 350 2.66 3.49 -17.33
N CYS A 351 2.45 3.84 -16.05
CA CYS A 351 3.11 4.96 -15.37
C CYS A 351 4.24 4.51 -14.44
N HIS A 352 4.11 3.35 -13.80
CA HIS A 352 5.08 2.73 -12.90
C HIS A 352 5.85 1.58 -13.59
N PRO A 353 6.70 1.84 -14.60
CA PRO A 353 7.46 0.78 -15.25
C PRO A 353 8.55 0.21 -14.33
N LEU A 354 9.19 -0.87 -14.74
CA LEU A 354 10.45 -1.31 -14.12
C LEU A 354 11.57 -0.32 -14.47
N VAL A 355 12.26 0.17 -13.45
CA VAL A 355 13.42 1.07 -13.53
C VAL A 355 14.55 0.41 -14.29
N GLY A 356 15.25 1.19 -15.12
CA GLY A 356 16.40 0.74 -15.91
C GLY A 356 16.16 0.80 -17.42
N ARG A 357 17.28 0.88 -18.16
CA ARG A 357 17.30 1.00 -19.63
C ARG A 357 17.52 -0.36 -20.30
N SER A 358 18.27 -1.25 -19.67
CA SER A 358 18.54 -2.61 -20.18
C SER A 358 17.57 -3.67 -19.62
N LYS A 359 17.59 -4.88 -20.21
CA LYS A 359 16.84 -6.03 -19.67
C LYS A 359 17.37 -6.47 -18.30
N ALA A 360 18.70 -6.47 -18.12
CA ALA A 360 19.34 -6.87 -16.89
C ALA A 360 18.99 -5.93 -15.72
N GLU A 361 18.93 -4.62 -15.97
CA GLU A 361 18.54 -3.66 -14.94
C GLU A 361 17.08 -3.83 -14.52
N ARG A 362 16.18 -4.00 -15.49
CA ARG A 362 14.74 -4.21 -15.22
C ARG A 362 14.48 -5.51 -14.49
N LEU A 363 15.34 -6.53 -14.66
CA LEU A 363 15.23 -7.81 -13.96
C LEU A 363 15.34 -7.66 -12.44
N ARG A 364 15.89 -6.55 -11.93
CA ARG A 364 15.92 -6.23 -10.48
C ARG A 364 14.55 -5.89 -9.88
N HIS A 365 13.50 -5.79 -10.70
CA HIS A 365 12.12 -5.53 -10.24
C HIS A 365 11.96 -4.27 -9.39
N GLN A 366 12.79 -3.25 -9.65
CA GLN A 366 12.57 -1.93 -9.08
C GLN A 366 11.40 -1.26 -9.82
N ILE A 367 10.21 -1.28 -9.23
CA ILE A 367 9.02 -0.63 -9.80
C ILE A 367 9.14 0.87 -9.57
N ALA A 368 9.13 1.66 -10.63
CA ALA A 368 9.24 3.12 -10.54
C ALA A 368 8.20 3.67 -9.55
N LYS A 369 8.62 4.60 -8.70
CA LYS A 369 7.75 5.26 -7.72
C LYS A 369 7.86 6.77 -7.82
N GLY A 370 6.77 7.44 -7.47
CA GLY A 370 6.77 8.88 -7.25
C GLY A 370 7.44 9.23 -5.92
N TRP A 371 7.45 10.52 -5.63
CA TRP A 371 7.91 11.07 -4.35
C TRP A 371 6.75 11.12 -3.35
N ASN A 372 7.00 10.75 -2.09
CA ASN A 372 6.01 10.88 -1.02
C ASN A 372 6.71 11.19 0.33
N PRO A 373 6.44 12.33 0.98
CA PRO A 373 7.09 12.73 2.22
C PRO A 373 6.51 12.02 3.47
N ALA A 374 5.27 11.51 3.40
CA ALA A 374 4.59 10.85 4.51
C ALA A 374 4.92 9.36 4.61
N VAL A 375 5.24 8.72 3.48
CA VAL A 375 5.54 7.28 3.40
C VAL A 375 6.72 7.05 2.45
N ALA A 376 7.90 6.93 3.03
CA ALA A 376 9.11 6.53 2.35
C ALA A 376 9.23 5.00 2.31
N VAL A 377 9.50 4.45 1.12
CA VAL A 377 9.87 3.03 0.97
C VAL A 377 11.31 2.91 0.48
N ARG A 378 11.71 3.78 -0.47
CA ARG A 378 13.06 3.94 -1.04
C ARG A 378 13.19 5.32 -1.67
N ASN A 379 13.80 6.27 -0.97
CA ASN A 379 13.83 7.67 -1.40
C ASN A 379 14.81 7.90 -2.56
N ASP A 380 15.88 7.11 -2.65
CA ASP A 380 16.85 7.14 -3.75
C ASP A 380 16.23 6.81 -5.13
N LEU A 381 15.05 6.20 -5.13
CA LEU A 381 14.29 5.84 -6.34
C LEU A 381 13.16 6.83 -6.67
N ASP A 382 12.97 7.89 -5.88
CA ASP A 382 11.89 8.85 -6.08
C ASP A 382 11.98 9.51 -7.47
N GLY A 383 10.91 9.36 -8.25
CA GLY A 383 10.78 9.93 -9.60
C GLY A 383 11.64 9.24 -10.67
N ARG A 384 12.48 8.26 -10.31
CA ARG A 384 13.35 7.58 -11.27
C ARG A 384 12.55 6.73 -12.24
N ASP A 385 12.68 7.01 -13.54
CA ASP A 385 11.97 6.36 -14.66
C ASP A 385 10.43 6.39 -14.57
N MET A 386 9.89 7.11 -13.58
CA MET A 386 8.45 7.36 -13.42
C MET A 386 7.96 8.20 -14.60
N LYS A 387 6.84 7.81 -15.21
CA LYS A 387 6.23 8.67 -16.23
C LYS A 387 5.53 9.85 -15.56
N THR A 388 5.78 11.05 -16.09
CA THR A 388 5.17 12.29 -15.61
C THR A 388 4.05 12.76 -16.55
N CYS A 389 3.17 13.62 -16.03
CA CYS A 389 2.12 14.27 -16.83
C CYS A 389 2.74 14.98 -18.05
N ALA A 390 3.77 15.80 -17.80
CA ALA A 390 4.52 16.52 -18.82
C ALA A 390 5.14 15.58 -19.86
N GLY A 391 5.80 14.52 -19.37
CA GLY A 391 6.44 13.49 -20.16
C GLY A 391 5.49 12.91 -21.21
N CYS A 392 4.29 12.53 -20.80
CA CYS A 392 3.32 11.93 -21.71
C CYS A 392 2.64 12.96 -22.62
N HIS A 393 2.17 14.07 -22.05
CA HIS A 393 1.21 14.95 -22.73
C HIS A 393 1.83 15.95 -23.70
N TYR A 394 3.02 16.50 -23.42
CA TYR A 394 3.60 17.53 -24.30
C TYR A 394 5.10 17.35 -24.57
N GLU A 395 5.81 16.49 -23.82
CA GLU A 395 7.18 16.07 -24.16
C GLU A 395 7.22 14.86 -25.11
N ARG A 396 6.06 14.38 -25.59
CA ARG A 396 5.91 13.30 -26.57
C ARG A 396 6.59 11.98 -26.17
N LYS A 397 6.66 11.66 -24.87
CA LYS A 397 7.22 10.40 -24.35
C LYS A 397 6.17 9.30 -24.17
N TYR A 398 4.89 9.58 -24.39
CA TYR A 398 3.86 8.56 -24.38
C TYR A 398 4.05 7.59 -25.56
N LYS A 399 3.93 6.29 -25.28
CA LYS A 399 3.91 5.23 -26.28
C LYS A 399 2.87 4.19 -25.88
N PRO A 400 1.97 3.76 -26.80
CA PRO A 400 1.05 2.66 -26.56
C PRO A 400 1.82 1.41 -26.15
N SER A 401 1.50 0.83 -24.99
CA SER A 401 2.17 -0.38 -24.49
C SER A 401 1.50 -1.69 -24.93
N ARG A 402 0.29 -1.60 -25.49
CA ARG A 402 -0.52 -2.74 -25.92
C ARG A 402 -1.58 -2.31 -26.96
N PRO A 403 -2.15 -3.27 -27.72
CA PRO A 403 -3.29 -3.00 -28.60
C PRO A 403 -4.49 -2.39 -27.85
N GLY A 404 -5.23 -1.50 -28.52
CA GLY A 404 -6.42 -0.84 -27.97
C GLY A 404 -6.15 0.39 -27.09
N MET A 405 -4.89 0.75 -26.88
CA MET A 405 -4.52 2.01 -26.21
C MET A 405 -4.67 3.22 -27.14
N PRO A 406 -4.94 4.43 -26.62
CA PRO A 406 -4.86 5.65 -27.42
C PRO A 406 -3.51 5.76 -28.13
N ALA A 407 -3.51 6.22 -29.38
CA ALA A 407 -2.29 6.38 -30.17
C ALA A 407 -1.34 7.44 -29.58
N GLU A 408 -1.91 8.49 -29.00
CA GLU A 408 -1.18 9.61 -28.39
C GLU A 408 -1.85 10.08 -27.09
N ALA A 409 -1.07 10.76 -26.24
CA ALA A 409 -1.59 11.55 -25.14
C ALA A 409 -1.77 12.99 -25.62
N LYS A 410 -2.98 13.54 -25.49
CA LYS A 410 -3.31 14.87 -26.02
C LYS A 410 -2.53 15.98 -25.31
N ASP A 411 -1.96 16.88 -26.09
CA ASP A 411 -1.26 18.06 -25.58
C ASP A 411 -2.25 19.13 -25.06
N PRO A 412 -2.22 19.49 -23.77
CA PRO A 412 -3.15 20.46 -23.20
C PRO A 412 -2.75 21.92 -23.44
N GLN A 413 -1.54 22.24 -23.93
CA GLN A 413 -1.00 23.59 -23.94
C GLN A 413 -1.90 24.62 -24.64
N ILE A 414 -2.46 24.28 -25.81
CA ILE A 414 -3.38 25.18 -26.54
C ILE A 414 -4.66 25.41 -25.74
N THR A 415 -5.22 24.37 -25.14
CA THR A 415 -6.45 24.47 -24.34
C THR A 415 -6.20 25.28 -23.07
N HIS A 416 -5.06 25.06 -22.41
CA HIS A 416 -4.61 25.83 -21.25
C HIS A 416 -4.44 27.31 -21.57
N GLY A 417 -3.76 27.66 -22.68
CA GLY A 417 -3.57 29.05 -23.10
C GLY A 417 -4.90 29.77 -23.37
N LYS A 418 -5.85 29.09 -24.04
CA LYS A 418 -7.20 29.65 -24.27
C LYS A 418 -8.00 29.82 -22.98
N ARG A 419 -7.84 28.92 -22.01
CA ARG A 419 -8.60 28.96 -20.75
C ARG A 419 -8.03 29.95 -19.74
N PHE A 420 -6.71 30.17 -19.76
CA PHE A 420 -6.00 31.05 -18.84
C PHE A 420 -5.16 32.11 -19.58
N PRO A 421 -5.78 32.96 -20.43
CA PRO A 421 -5.04 33.93 -21.24
C PRO A 421 -4.24 34.94 -20.39
N ARG A 422 -4.77 35.31 -19.22
CA ARG A 422 -4.10 36.18 -18.22
C ARG A 422 -3.56 35.42 -17.00
N GLY A 423 -3.67 34.09 -17.00
CA GLY A 423 -3.39 33.23 -15.85
C GLY A 423 -2.27 32.21 -16.08
N SER A 424 -1.44 32.38 -17.11
CA SER A 424 -0.41 31.40 -17.48
C SER A 424 0.65 31.16 -16.40
N PHE A 425 0.87 32.14 -15.51
CA PHE A 425 1.78 32.01 -14.37
C PHE A 425 1.38 30.87 -13.42
N HIS A 426 0.10 30.48 -13.36
CA HIS A 426 -0.37 29.34 -12.57
C HIS A 426 0.35 28.03 -12.94
N PHE A 427 0.75 27.83 -14.20
CA PHE A 427 1.46 26.61 -14.59
C PHE A 427 2.86 26.48 -13.95
N SER A 428 3.41 27.61 -13.48
CA SER A 428 4.62 27.64 -12.66
C SER A 428 4.37 27.45 -11.16
N LEU A 429 3.18 27.80 -10.66
CA LEU A 429 2.83 27.80 -9.23
C LEU A 429 2.00 26.59 -8.79
N VAL A 430 1.20 25.99 -9.67
CA VAL A 430 0.25 24.93 -9.36
C VAL A 430 0.64 23.67 -10.14
N ALA A 431 0.72 22.54 -9.45
CA ALA A 431 0.95 21.24 -10.07
C ALA A 431 -0.30 20.79 -10.85
N CYS A 432 -0.14 19.90 -11.84
CA CYS A 432 -1.26 19.37 -12.61
C CYS A 432 -2.36 18.81 -11.69
N THR A 433 -1.98 18.08 -10.64
CA THR A 433 -2.89 17.50 -9.65
C THR A 433 -3.64 18.54 -8.83
N GLY A 434 -3.07 19.73 -8.62
CA GLY A 434 -3.74 20.85 -7.96
C GLY A 434 -5.03 21.29 -8.69
N CYS A 435 -5.06 21.16 -10.02
CA CYS A 435 -6.25 21.49 -10.83
C CYS A 435 -7.05 20.26 -11.32
N HIS A 436 -6.39 19.11 -11.46
CA HIS A 436 -6.97 17.93 -12.12
C HIS A 436 -7.33 16.78 -11.17
N ALA A 437 -6.88 16.79 -9.92
CA ALA A 437 -7.31 15.82 -8.89
C ALA A 437 -8.38 16.47 -7.99
N THR A 438 -9.53 16.82 -8.57
CA THR A 438 -10.43 17.79 -7.95
C THR A 438 -11.35 17.25 -6.88
N GLU A 439 -11.90 16.05 -7.04
CA GLU A 439 -12.78 15.45 -6.04
C GLU A 439 -12.33 14.03 -5.72
N ARG A 440 -12.54 13.58 -4.48
CA ARG A 440 -12.27 12.23 -4.01
C ARG A 440 -13.60 11.50 -3.81
N SER A 441 -13.64 10.24 -4.26
CA SER A 441 -14.87 9.43 -4.24
C SER A 441 -14.89 8.39 -3.13
N ALA A 442 -13.75 8.11 -2.50
CA ALA A 442 -13.65 7.30 -1.30
C ALA A 442 -13.35 8.20 -0.08
N ARG A 443 -13.45 7.64 1.13
CA ARG A 443 -13.57 8.44 2.36
C ARG A 443 -12.28 9.06 2.85
N GLY A 444 -11.12 8.42 2.60
CA GLY A 444 -9.81 8.93 3.03
C GLY A 444 -9.62 8.94 4.56
N LEU A 445 -8.38 8.85 5.02
CA LEU A 445 -7.98 9.06 6.41
C LEU A 445 -7.51 10.50 6.59
N LEU A 446 -8.04 11.24 7.55
CA LEU A 446 -7.55 12.58 7.90
C LEU A 446 -6.78 12.57 9.22
N LEU A 447 -7.39 11.98 10.25
CA LEU A 447 -6.87 11.96 11.62
C LEU A 447 -6.79 10.51 12.11
N LEU A 448 -5.66 10.13 12.69
CA LEU A 448 -5.45 8.86 13.35
C LEU A 448 -5.30 9.06 14.87
N ASP A 449 -6.32 8.70 15.63
CA ASP A 449 -6.26 8.66 17.08
C ASP A 449 -5.72 7.31 17.55
N MET A 450 -4.63 7.33 18.30
CA MET A 450 -4.01 6.18 18.95
C MET A 450 -3.93 6.33 20.47
N SER A 451 -4.61 7.33 21.03
CA SER A 451 -4.55 7.72 22.44
C SER A 451 -5.03 6.62 23.39
N ALA A 452 -5.96 5.77 22.97
CA ALA A 452 -6.44 4.62 23.75
C ALA A 452 -5.81 3.27 23.33
N GLY A 453 -4.74 3.28 22.53
CA GLY A 453 -4.00 2.08 22.17
C GLY A 453 -4.64 1.21 21.09
N ARG A 454 -5.45 1.81 20.23
CA ARG A 454 -5.97 1.24 18.98
C ARG A 454 -5.78 2.26 17.87
N GLU A 455 -5.57 1.82 16.63
CA GLU A 455 -5.71 2.69 15.46
C GLU A 455 -7.20 3.04 15.25
N ALA A 456 -7.62 4.24 15.64
CA ALA A 456 -8.94 4.78 15.37
C ALA A 456 -8.83 5.94 14.38
N GLY A 457 -9.16 5.69 13.12
CA GLY A 457 -9.09 6.72 12.10
C GLY A 457 -10.39 7.48 11.92
N PHE A 458 -10.29 8.74 11.57
CA PHE A 458 -11.41 9.62 11.22
C PHE A 458 -11.32 9.99 9.75
N THR A 459 -12.44 9.83 9.04
CA THR A 459 -12.43 9.99 7.59
C THR A 459 -12.36 11.44 7.13
N ALA A 460 -11.83 11.67 5.92
CA ALA A 460 -11.70 13.00 5.35
C ALA A 460 -12.99 13.58 4.78
N ASP A 461 -13.98 12.73 4.47
CA ASP A 461 -15.29 13.15 3.91
C ASP A 461 -16.27 13.69 4.95
N GLY A 462 -16.27 13.11 6.16
CA GLY A 462 -17.26 13.44 7.19
C GLY A 462 -16.83 13.17 8.64
N PHE A 463 -15.54 12.90 8.88
CA PHE A 463 -15.00 12.56 10.20
C PHE A 463 -15.68 11.35 10.84
N ASP A 464 -16.08 10.37 10.03
CA ASP A 464 -16.63 9.14 10.57
C ASP A 464 -15.49 8.22 11.04
N LEU A 465 -15.78 7.41 12.03
CA LEU A 465 -14.87 6.39 12.53
C LEU A 465 -14.64 5.30 11.48
N ALA A 466 -13.37 5.03 11.23
CA ALA A 466 -12.85 3.96 10.39
C ALA A 466 -11.82 3.16 11.18
N LEU A 467 -12.06 1.86 11.31
CA LEU A 467 -11.28 0.97 12.16
C LEU A 467 -10.48 -0.06 11.37
N VAL A 468 -10.85 -0.29 10.12
CA VAL A 468 -10.15 -1.21 9.21
C VAL A 468 -10.00 -0.57 7.82
N PRO A 469 -9.00 -0.99 7.01
CA PRO A 469 -8.74 -0.36 5.70
C PRO A 469 -9.95 -0.31 4.76
N ALA A 470 -10.80 -1.34 4.79
CA ALA A 470 -12.03 -1.41 4.00
C ALA A 470 -13.02 -0.26 4.30
N ASP A 471 -13.02 0.31 5.51
CA ASP A 471 -13.90 1.43 5.87
C ASP A 471 -13.60 2.69 5.07
N TYR A 472 -12.34 2.90 4.67
CA TYR A 472 -11.94 4.04 3.83
C TYR A 472 -12.31 3.84 2.37
N GLY A 473 -12.39 2.58 1.92
CA GLY A 473 -12.72 2.19 0.54
C GLY A 473 -14.21 2.32 0.20
N ARG A 474 -15.07 2.55 1.19
CA ARG A 474 -16.49 2.84 0.96
C ARG A 474 -16.65 4.15 0.19
N PRO A 475 -17.74 4.32 -0.59
CA PRO A 475 -18.06 5.61 -1.20
C PRO A 475 -18.13 6.70 -0.15
N ALA A 476 -17.59 7.88 -0.47
CA ALA A 476 -17.81 9.07 0.34
C ALA A 476 -19.28 9.47 0.32
N ARG A 477 -19.79 10.05 1.41
CA ARG A 477 -21.19 10.52 1.49
C ARG A 477 -21.52 11.51 0.37
N THR A 478 -20.59 12.42 0.13
CA THR A 478 -20.54 13.31 -1.02
C THR A 478 -19.09 13.36 -1.51
N PRO A 479 -18.84 13.46 -2.83
CA PRO A 479 -17.49 13.71 -3.32
C PRO A 479 -16.91 14.96 -2.68
N TRP A 480 -15.70 14.86 -2.15
CA TRP A 480 -15.06 15.95 -1.39
C TRP A 480 -13.80 16.44 -2.10
N LEU A 481 -13.55 17.74 -2.02
CA LEU A 481 -12.34 18.36 -2.58
C LEU A 481 -11.13 18.07 -1.66
N PRO A 482 -9.97 17.63 -2.16
CA PRO A 482 -8.77 17.54 -1.34
C PRO A 482 -8.29 18.93 -0.91
N TRP A 483 -7.42 18.96 0.10
CA TRP A 483 -6.74 20.18 0.52
C TRP A 483 -5.66 20.54 -0.49
N GLN A 484 -5.16 21.77 -0.41
CA GLN A 484 -4.00 22.26 -1.15
C GLN A 484 -2.85 22.49 -0.19
N ALA A 485 -1.63 22.17 -0.61
CA ALA A 485 -0.41 22.43 0.13
C ALA A 485 0.69 22.87 -0.82
N ARG A 486 1.64 23.64 -0.29
CA ARG A 486 2.90 23.91 -0.98
C ARG A 486 3.83 22.72 -0.77
N GLY A 487 4.24 22.09 -1.86
CA GLY A 487 5.15 20.94 -1.80
C GLY A 487 6.03 20.83 -3.03
N ARG A 488 7.12 20.07 -2.90
CA ARG A 488 8.00 19.73 -4.02
C ARG A 488 7.52 18.43 -4.65
N ALA A 489 6.86 18.48 -5.81
CA ALA A 489 6.69 17.28 -6.62
C ALA A 489 8.10 16.83 -7.08
N GLY A 490 8.44 15.54 -6.92
CA GLY A 490 9.79 15.00 -7.13
C GLY A 490 10.49 15.55 -8.39
N GLY A 491 11.71 16.09 -8.21
CA GLY A 491 12.52 16.69 -9.27
C GLY A 491 12.19 18.14 -9.65
N VAL A 492 11.15 18.76 -9.06
CA VAL A 492 10.83 20.18 -9.29
C VAL A 492 11.64 21.06 -8.32
N PRO A 493 12.45 22.04 -8.81
CA PRO A 493 13.28 22.89 -7.95
C PRO A 493 12.49 23.84 -7.03
N ARG A 494 11.23 24.14 -7.39
CA ARG A 494 10.35 25.09 -6.70
C ARG A 494 9.13 24.37 -6.15
N GLU A 495 8.68 24.81 -4.98
CA GLU A 495 7.40 24.38 -4.42
C GLU A 495 6.24 24.79 -5.32
N LYS A 496 5.26 23.91 -5.46
CA LYS A 496 3.99 24.18 -6.13
C LYS A 496 2.83 23.85 -5.21
N TYR A 497 1.68 24.49 -5.46
CA TYR A 497 0.41 24.06 -4.90
C TYR A 497 0.00 22.72 -5.52
N LEU A 498 -0.25 21.73 -4.67
CA LEU A 498 -0.69 20.40 -5.07
C LEU A 498 -1.81 19.91 -4.17
N SER A 499 -2.69 19.09 -4.75
CA SER A 499 -3.77 18.43 -4.03
C SER A 499 -3.20 17.42 -3.03
N HIS A 500 -3.67 17.46 -1.79
CA HIS A 500 -3.23 16.57 -0.74
C HIS A 500 -4.33 16.22 0.26
N VAL A 501 -4.03 15.25 1.13
CA VAL A 501 -4.82 14.95 2.32
C VAL A 501 -3.93 15.15 3.56
N PRO A 502 -4.29 16.06 4.48
CA PRO A 502 -3.58 16.21 5.75
C PRO A 502 -3.57 14.87 6.51
N LYS A 503 -2.44 14.55 7.15
CA LYS A 503 -2.35 13.39 8.04
C LYS A 503 -1.99 13.84 9.44
N LEU A 504 -2.98 13.80 10.31
CA LEU A 504 -2.86 14.17 11.72
C LEU A 504 -2.88 12.91 12.56
N LYS A 505 -2.17 12.92 13.69
CA LYS A 505 -2.12 11.78 14.59
C LYS A 505 -2.05 12.22 16.04
N VAL A 506 -2.68 11.44 16.91
CA VAL A 506 -2.66 11.61 18.36
C VAL A 506 -2.09 10.35 18.99
N TRP A 507 -1.04 10.46 19.81
CA TRP A 507 -0.32 9.27 20.29
C TRP A 507 0.53 9.52 21.54
N PHE A 508 0.91 8.43 22.23
CA PHE A 508 1.80 8.45 23.39
C PHE A 508 3.21 7.96 23.03
N GLY A 509 4.22 8.65 23.56
CA GLY A 509 5.62 8.32 23.35
C GLY A 509 6.49 8.52 24.60
N GLU A 510 7.74 8.09 24.53
CA GLU A 510 8.79 8.40 25.50
C GLU A 510 9.72 9.45 24.90
N ARG A 511 9.92 10.56 25.61
CA ARG A 511 10.93 11.55 25.22
C ARG A 511 12.33 11.00 25.53
N MET A 512 13.13 10.91 24.49
CA MET A 512 14.51 10.44 24.55
C MET A 512 15.46 11.58 24.93
N LYS A 513 16.68 11.25 25.37
CA LYS A 513 17.69 12.24 25.80
C LYS A 513 18.04 13.26 24.71
N ASN A 514 17.94 12.87 23.44
CA ASN A 514 18.20 13.74 22.30
C ASN A 514 16.97 14.57 21.86
N GLY A 515 15.89 14.55 22.64
CA GLY A 515 14.66 15.30 22.37
C GLY A 515 13.66 14.60 21.45
N GLU A 516 14.08 13.57 20.70
CA GLU A 516 13.17 12.79 19.85
C GLU A 516 12.17 11.99 20.69
N ILE A 517 10.99 11.72 20.12
CA ILE A 517 9.90 11.03 20.82
C ILE A 517 9.74 9.62 20.24
N ARG A 518 10.04 8.61 21.05
CA ARG A 518 9.87 7.20 20.68
C ARG A 518 8.43 6.74 20.90
N PRO A 519 7.73 6.17 19.92
CA PRO A 519 6.38 5.63 20.10
C PRO A 519 6.32 4.52 21.13
N ILE A 520 5.33 4.60 22.03
CA ILE A 520 4.99 3.51 22.93
C ILE A 520 4.10 2.51 22.16
N PRO A 521 4.41 1.20 22.18
CA PRO A 521 3.61 0.21 21.46
C PRO A 521 2.14 0.23 21.91
N LEU A 522 1.21 0.17 20.95
CA LEU A 522 -0.22 0.38 21.20
C LEU A 522 -0.80 -0.57 22.25
N ARG A 523 -0.34 -1.83 22.31
CA ARG A 523 -0.78 -2.78 23.36
C ARG A 523 -0.49 -2.30 24.78
N HIS A 524 0.54 -1.48 24.98
CA HIS A 524 0.86 -0.92 26.30
C HIS A 524 -0.02 0.28 26.60
N VAL A 525 -0.31 1.11 25.59
CA VAL A 525 -1.27 2.21 25.67
C VAL A 525 -2.68 1.67 25.96
N GLN A 526 -3.10 0.59 25.29
CA GLN A 526 -4.41 -0.04 25.48
C GLN A 526 -4.57 -0.57 26.92
N ARG A 527 -3.53 -1.22 27.45
CA ARG A 527 -3.51 -1.70 28.84
C ARG A 527 -3.49 -0.55 29.85
N ALA A 528 -2.87 0.58 29.52
CA ALA A 528 -2.91 1.78 30.36
C ALA A 528 -4.32 2.39 30.36
N ALA A 529 -4.93 2.56 29.18
CA ALA A 529 -6.29 3.06 29.01
C ALA A 529 -7.31 2.26 29.81
N GLY A 530 -7.23 0.92 29.77
CA GLY A 530 -8.10 0.05 30.58
C GLY A 530 -7.91 0.15 32.10
N GLY A 531 -6.84 0.80 32.57
CA GLY A 531 -6.57 1.04 33.99
C GLY A 531 -6.86 2.47 34.46
N VAL A 532 -7.15 3.41 33.55
CA VAL A 532 -7.50 4.80 33.89
C VAL A 532 -8.99 4.87 34.20
N ARG A 533 -9.34 5.30 35.42
CA ARG A 533 -10.73 5.51 35.82
C ARG A 533 -11.26 6.79 35.16
N GLY A 534 -12.43 6.71 34.54
CA GLY A 534 -13.11 7.87 33.95
C GLY A 534 -12.44 8.41 32.68
N LEU A 535 -11.68 7.58 31.95
CA LEU A 535 -11.16 7.96 30.64
C LEU A 535 -12.34 8.37 29.72
N THR A 536 -12.22 9.53 29.06
CA THR A 536 -13.26 10.05 28.18
C THR A 536 -13.67 9.04 27.11
N ALA A 537 -14.98 8.90 26.91
CA ALA A 537 -15.58 8.11 25.84
C ALA A 537 -16.30 9.05 24.85
N LEU A 538 -15.66 9.33 23.72
CA LEU A 538 -16.22 10.18 22.66
C LEU A 538 -17.41 9.46 22.00
N ALA A 539 -18.52 10.17 21.81
CA ALA A 539 -19.59 9.72 20.94
C ALA A 539 -19.26 10.14 19.50
N VAL A 540 -18.91 9.17 18.65
CA VAL A 540 -18.49 9.41 17.26
C VAL A 540 -19.38 8.69 16.27
N ASN A 541 -19.52 9.24 15.07
CA ASN A 541 -20.29 8.60 14.01
C ASN A 541 -19.51 7.40 13.45
N GLY A 542 -20.10 6.22 13.45
CA GLY A 542 -19.61 5.04 12.77
C GLY A 542 -19.76 5.14 11.25
N GLY A 543 -19.06 4.26 10.53
CA GLY A 543 -19.16 4.18 9.07
C GLY A 543 -20.54 3.76 8.52
N ASP A 544 -21.46 3.33 9.38
CA ASP A 544 -22.86 3.03 9.09
C ASP A 544 -23.83 4.11 9.60
N GLY A 545 -23.31 5.25 10.09
CA GLY A 545 -24.08 6.35 10.65
C GLY A 545 -24.54 6.15 12.10
N LYS A 546 -24.20 5.02 12.73
CA LYS A 546 -24.54 4.78 14.15
C LYS A 546 -23.53 5.41 15.08
N ASN A 547 -23.97 5.87 16.24
CA ASN A 547 -23.07 6.35 17.27
C ASN A 547 -22.25 5.20 17.87
N VAL A 548 -20.95 5.41 17.98
CA VAL A 548 -19.98 4.51 18.59
C VAL A 548 -19.30 5.27 19.73
N HIS A 549 -19.17 4.63 20.89
CA HIS A 549 -18.37 5.16 21.99
C HIS A 549 -16.91 4.76 21.83
N LEU A 550 -16.04 5.74 21.65
CA LEU A 550 -14.60 5.56 21.45
C LEU A 550 -13.84 6.11 22.66
N PRO A 551 -13.13 5.26 23.43
CA PRO A 551 -12.22 5.75 24.45
C PRO A 551 -11.12 6.59 23.82
N ALA A 552 -10.84 7.78 24.36
CA ALA A 552 -9.81 8.68 23.86
C ALA A 552 -9.25 9.56 24.98
N ALA A 553 -7.96 9.92 24.88
CA ALA A 553 -7.36 10.90 25.78
C ALA A 553 -7.47 12.30 25.19
N VAL A 554 -8.43 13.09 25.67
CA VAL A 554 -8.73 14.42 25.11
C VAL A 554 -8.78 15.54 26.17
N SER A 555 -9.06 15.22 27.44
CA SER A 555 -8.99 16.17 28.55
C SER A 555 -7.60 16.16 29.21
N ASP A 556 -7.29 17.21 29.98
CA ASP A 556 -6.04 17.24 30.75
C ASP A 556 -5.97 16.10 31.76
N ALA A 557 -7.11 15.74 32.35
CA ALA A 557 -7.24 14.62 33.28
C ALA A 557 -6.98 13.28 32.60
N ASP A 558 -7.48 13.07 31.37
CA ASP A 558 -7.20 11.85 30.60
C ASP A 558 -5.71 11.72 30.31
N ILE A 559 -5.08 12.81 29.82
CA ILE A 559 -3.67 12.83 29.46
C ILE A 559 -2.81 12.56 30.70
N LEU A 560 -3.12 13.22 31.81
CA LEU A 560 -2.44 13.01 33.09
C LEU A 560 -2.56 11.56 33.56
N GLY A 561 -3.78 11.01 33.57
CA GLY A 561 -4.05 9.64 33.99
C GLY A 561 -3.33 8.62 33.11
N MET A 562 -3.32 8.82 31.79
CA MET A 562 -2.62 7.96 30.84
C MET A 562 -1.09 8.03 31.00
N ILE A 563 -0.52 9.22 31.17
CA ILE A 563 0.91 9.41 31.44
C ILE A 563 1.30 8.64 32.71
N GLN A 564 0.57 8.83 33.80
CA GLN A 564 0.83 8.15 35.07
C GLN A 564 0.66 6.62 34.95
N ALA A 565 -0.37 6.15 34.26
CA ALA A 565 -0.61 4.72 34.04
C ALA A 565 0.52 4.09 33.21
N LEU A 566 1.04 4.79 32.18
CA LEU A 566 2.19 4.34 31.40
C LEU A 566 3.49 4.36 32.22
N GLN A 567 3.70 5.39 33.06
CA GLN A 567 4.85 5.46 33.95
C GLN A 567 4.86 4.32 34.98
N LYS A 568 3.70 3.97 35.56
CA LYS A 568 3.55 2.78 36.43
C LYS A 568 3.90 1.46 35.73
N ARG A 569 3.81 1.42 34.39
CA ARG A 569 4.23 0.28 33.55
C ARG A 569 5.71 0.36 33.15
N GLY A 570 6.44 1.31 33.71
CA GLY A 570 7.88 1.49 33.62
C GLY A 570 8.37 2.31 32.43
N PHE A 571 7.47 2.95 31.66
CA PHE A 571 7.88 3.91 30.63
C PHE A 571 8.36 5.20 31.29
N ARG A 572 9.37 5.84 30.72
CA ARG A 572 10.01 7.04 31.29
C ARG A 572 9.76 8.25 30.41
N SER A 573 9.72 9.43 31.01
CA SER A 573 9.54 10.70 30.30
C SER A 573 8.37 10.64 29.29
N VAL A 574 7.26 10.04 29.73
CA VAL A 574 6.09 9.80 28.88
C VAL A 574 5.49 11.15 28.49
N VAL A 575 5.21 11.28 27.19
CA VAL A 575 4.57 12.45 26.61
C VAL A 575 3.37 12.04 25.76
N PHE A 576 2.41 12.95 25.66
CA PHE A 576 1.29 12.85 24.75
C PHE A 576 1.48 13.84 23.61
N VAL A 577 1.29 13.40 22.38
CA VAL A 577 1.52 14.20 21.17
C VAL A 577 0.21 14.36 20.41
N SER A 578 -0.20 15.61 20.20
CA SER A 578 -1.35 16.03 19.38
C SER A 578 -0.87 17.18 18.46
N ASP A 579 -1.35 18.39 18.68
CA ASP A 579 -0.90 19.68 18.16
C ASP A 579 0.36 20.19 18.86
N ARG A 580 0.48 19.83 20.13
CA ARG A 580 1.60 20.12 21.02
C ARG A 580 2.11 18.83 21.63
N VAL A 581 3.24 18.93 22.30
CA VAL A 581 3.73 17.85 23.15
C VAL A 581 3.39 18.17 24.59
N TYR A 582 2.61 17.29 25.22
CA TYR A 582 2.16 17.41 26.59
C TYR A 582 2.97 16.50 27.50
N ARG A 583 3.44 17.02 28.63
CA ARG A 583 4.24 16.29 29.63
C ARG A 583 3.72 16.55 31.04
N LEU A 584 4.03 15.65 31.96
CA LEU A 584 3.80 15.86 33.39
C LEU A 584 4.65 17.04 33.91
N GLU A 585 4.02 17.97 34.62
CA GLU A 585 4.70 19.08 35.30
C GLU A 585 3.86 19.56 36.49
N GLY A 586 4.49 19.72 37.67
CA GLY A 586 3.84 20.30 38.85
C GLY A 586 2.55 19.62 39.31
N GLY A 587 2.37 18.31 39.04
CA GLY A 587 1.14 17.57 39.35
C GLY A 587 0.04 17.67 38.28
N GLY A 588 0.21 18.51 37.26
CA GLY A 588 -0.66 18.64 36.09
C GLY A 588 0.08 18.33 34.79
N ILE A 589 -0.34 18.95 33.69
CA ILE A 589 0.35 18.85 32.40
C ILE A 589 0.83 20.21 31.91
N ALA A 590 1.97 20.22 31.24
CA ALA A 590 2.47 21.36 30.50
C ALA A 590 2.60 21.02 29.02
N ALA A 591 2.48 22.03 28.16
CA ALA A 591 2.48 21.86 26.71
C ALA A 591 3.58 22.67 26.03
N GLU A 592 4.38 22.03 25.20
CA GLU A 592 5.43 22.67 24.40
C GLU A 592 5.14 22.56 22.89
N PRO A 593 5.71 23.43 22.05
CA PRO A 593 5.52 23.37 20.60
C PRO A 593 5.95 22.02 20.02
N LEU A 594 5.16 21.49 19.07
CA LEU A 594 5.55 20.35 18.26
C LEU A 594 6.41 20.84 17.09
N THR A 595 7.60 20.25 16.92
CA THR A 595 8.56 20.65 15.87
C THR A 595 8.32 19.98 14.51
N ASP A 596 7.50 18.94 14.44
CA ASP A 596 7.12 18.21 13.22
C ASP A 596 5.65 18.52 12.89
N ILE A 597 5.41 19.58 12.13
CA ILE A 597 4.06 20.07 11.82
C ILE A 597 3.66 19.62 10.40
N VAL A 598 2.68 18.72 10.38
CA VAL A 598 1.89 18.20 9.24
C VAL A 598 2.67 17.35 8.21
N LYS A 599 2.45 16.03 8.29
CA LYS A 599 2.76 15.10 7.19
C LYS A 599 1.57 15.08 6.24
N SER A 600 1.72 15.73 5.10
CA SER A 600 0.73 15.74 4.02
C SER A 600 0.90 14.51 3.12
N TYR A 601 -0.19 13.93 2.63
CA TYR A 601 -0.15 12.87 1.62
C TYR A 601 -0.58 13.42 0.25
N PRO A 602 0.34 13.55 -0.73
CA PRO A 602 0.02 14.02 -2.07
C PRO A 602 -1.03 13.15 -2.78
N VAL A 603 -1.93 13.80 -3.53
CA VAL A 603 -2.94 13.14 -4.35
C VAL A 603 -2.43 13.06 -5.79
N GLU A 604 -1.88 11.90 -6.16
CA GLU A 604 -1.27 11.66 -7.48
C GLU A 604 -2.12 10.77 -8.41
N HIS A 605 -3.28 10.30 -7.93
CA HIS A 605 -4.20 9.41 -8.64
C HIS A 605 -5.62 9.98 -8.66
N GLY A 606 -6.55 9.34 -9.36
CA GLY A 606 -7.95 9.77 -9.44
C GLY A 606 -8.08 11.07 -10.23
N ILE A 607 -7.42 11.13 -11.38
CA ILE A 607 -7.40 12.33 -12.22
C ILE A 607 -8.77 12.49 -12.87
N THR A 608 -9.44 13.61 -12.60
CA THR A 608 -10.82 13.88 -13.00
C THR A 608 -10.99 13.78 -14.53
N PRO A 609 -11.84 12.86 -15.03
CA PRO A 609 -12.16 12.79 -16.45
C PRO A 609 -12.73 14.12 -16.98
N LEU A 610 -12.14 14.68 -18.03
CA LEU A 610 -12.52 16.00 -18.57
C LEU A 610 -14.00 16.11 -18.95
N LYS A 611 -14.64 15.00 -19.36
CA LYS A 611 -16.08 14.93 -19.67
C LYS A 611 -16.96 15.36 -18.50
N GLN A 612 -16.47 15.29 -17.26
CA GLN A 612 -17.20 15.71 -16.07
C GLN A 612 -17.22 17.23 -15.88
N LYS A 613 -16.34 17.99 -16.56
CA LYS A 613 -16.22 19.46 -16.43
C LYS A 613 -16.03 19.94 -14.99
N LYS A 614 -15.35 19.14 -14.16
CA LYS A 614 -15.11 19.37 -12.73
C LYS A 614 -13.67 19.79 -12.40
N THR A 615 -12.80 19.95 -13.39
CA THR A 615 -11.42 20.45 -13.17
C THR A 615 -11.45 21.91 -12.72
N LEU A 616 -10.53 22.33 -11.86
CA LEU A 616 -10.48 23.72 -11.41
C LEU A 616 -10.13 24.66 -12.58
N GLY A 617 -10.77 25.83 -12.61
CA GLY A 617 -10.70 26.80 -13.70
C GLY A 617 -11.57 26.46 -14.92
N ALA A 618 -12.23 25.30 -14.96
CA ALA A 618 -13.16 24.94 -16.05
C ALA A 618 -14.38 25.87 -16.14
N LYS A 619 -14.70 26.61 -15.05
CA LYS A 619 -15.79 27.61 -15.01
C LYS A 619 -15.34 29.07 -14.92
N GLY A 620 -14.04 29.33 -14.70
CA GLY A 620 -13.45 30.66 -14.72
C GLY A 620 -12.57 30.89 -13.50
N CYS A 621 -11.99 32.09 -13.35
CA CYS A 621 -11.09 32.40 -12.25
C CYS A 621 -11.80 32.37 -10.87
N THR A 622 -13.08 32.75 -10.82
CA THR A 622 -13.88 32.74 -9.58
C THR A 622 -14.03 31.37 -8.95
N GLN A 623 -13.82 30.27 -9.70
CA GLN A 623 -13.82 28.93 -9.13
C GLN A 623 -12.73 28.73 -8.07
N CYS A 624 -11.63 29.51 -8.14
CA CYS A 624 -10.56 29.49 -7.16
C CYS A 624 -10.43 30.80 -6.38
N HIS A 625 -10.87 31.93 -6.94
CA HIS A 625 -10.65 33.26 -6.38
C HIS A 625 -11.89 33.94 -5.81
N ASP A 626 -13.02 33.24 -5.74
CA ASP A 626 -14.16 33.68 -4.92
C ASP A 626 -13.77 33.64 -3.44
N ASP A 627 -14.29 34.57 -2.62
CA ASP A 627 -13.97 34.65 -1.19
C ASP A 627 -14.36 33.38 -0.42
N ALA A 628 -15.31 32.58 -0.92
CA ALA A 628 -15.68 31.29 -0.36
C ALA A 628 -15.01 30.09 -1.05
N ALA A 629 -14.11 30.32 -2.02
CA ALA A 629 -13.53 29.25 -2.84
C ALA A 629 -12.70 28.26 -2.00
N PRO A 630 -13.06 26.96 -1.98
CA PRO A 630 -12.36 25.95 -1.17
C PRO A 630 -10.87 25.79 -1.51
N PHE A 631 -10.41 26.28 -2.66
CA PHE A 631 -8.98 26.31 -2.97
C PHE A 631 -8.18 27.07 -1.91
N PHE A 632 -8.72 28.15 -1.31
CA PHE A 632 -8.07 28.90 -0.23
C PHE A 632 -8.74 28.65 1.13
N THR A 633 -10.07 28.55 1.15
CA THR A 633 -10.86 28.64 2.39
C THR A 633 -11.16 27.30 3.06
N LYS A 634 -10.83 26.16 2.43
CA LYS A 634 -11.10 24.86 3.02
C LYS A 634 -10.40 24.76 4.38
N MET A 635 -11.18 24.47 5.42
CA MET A 635 -10.68 24.38 6.79
C MET A 635 -9.72 23.19 6.94
N GLN A 636 -8.55 23.45 7.53
CA GLN A 636 -7.53 22.47 7.88
C GLN A 636 -7.40 22.40 9.40
N MET A 637 -7.47 21.19 9.94
CA MET A 637 -7.38 20.94 11.37
C MET A 637 -5.96 21.23 11.88
N LYS A 638 -5.87 22.04 12.93
CA LYS A 638 -4.62 22.38 13.64
C LYS A 638 -4.52 21.76 15.02
N ASN A 639 -5.65 21.59 15.71
CA ASN A 639 -5.70 21.00 17.03
C ASN A 639 -6.56 19.72 17.04
N PRO A 640 -5.97 18.53 16.78
CA PRO A 640 -6.70 17.27 16.79
C PRO A 640 -7.40 16.97 18.12
N ARG A 641 -6.70 17.22 19.24
CA ARG A 641 -7.23 17.05 20.58
C ARG A 641 -8.45 17.93 20.83
N GLY A 642 -8.33 19.23 20.58
CA GLY A 642 -9.43 20.18 20.74
C GLY A 642 -10.60 19.87 19.80
N PHE A 643 -10.30 19.50 18.55
CA PHE A 643 -11.33 19.07 17.59
C PHE A 643 -12.15 17.89 18.12
N LEU A 644 -11.48 16.81 18.53
CA LEU A 644 -12.16 15.61 19.04
C LEU A 644 -13.00 15.88 20.29
N LYS A 645 -12.55 16.82 21.13
CA LYS A 645 -13.18 17.14 22.41
C LYS A 645 -14.37 18.09 22.26
N ASP A 646 -14.16 19.20 21.57
CA ASP A 646 -15.02 20.38 21.69
C ASP A 646 -15.80 20.67 20.39
N ASP A 647 -15.29 20.22 19.23
CA ASP A 647 -15.84 20.63 17.92
C ASP A 647 -16.45 19.48 17.11
N TYR A 648 -16.10 18.22 17.38
CA TYR A 648 -16.56 17.08 16.60
C TYR A 648 -18.09 17.04 16.44
N PRO A 649 -18.63 16.80 15.22
CA PRO A 649 -17.93 16.56 13.95
C PRO A 649 -17.67 17.84 13.13
N ASN A 650 -17.92 19.03 13.69
CA ASN A 650 -17.90 20.31 12.98
C ASN A 650 -16.52 20.97 13.03
N LEU A 651 -15.73 20.84 11.96
CA LEU A 651 -14.41 21.45 11.89
C LEU A 651 -14.49 23.00 11.80
N LYS A 652 -14.09 23.70 12.87
CA LYS A 652 -14.17 25.17 12.99
C LYS A 652 -13.04 25.75 13.85
N GLU A 653 -12.96 27.07 13.90
CA GLU A 653 -12.08 27.78 14.84
C GLU A 653 -12.49 27.53 16.30
N PRO A 654 -11.53 27.47 17.24
CA PRO A 654 -10.09 27.73 17.07
C PRO A 654 -9.27 26.49 16.66
N ASN A 655 -9.88 25.30 16.57
CA ASN A 655 -9.14 24.05 16.36
C ASN A 655 -8.81 23.76 14.88
N ALA A 656 -9.31 24.60 13.97
CA ALA A 656 -9.03 24.58 12.55
C ALA A 656 -8.91 26.00 12.01
N VAL A 657 -8.21 26.15 10.89
CA VAL A 657 -8.11 27.43 10.16
C VAL A 657 -8.25 27.20 8.66
N PRO A 658 -8.57 28.22 7.85
CA PRO A 658 -8.45 28.13 6.40
C PRO A 658 -7.04 27.68 5.99
N GLN A 659 -6.93 26.73 5.05
CA GLN A 659 -5.63 26.23 4.61
C GLN A 659 -4.70 27.33 4.07
N MET A 660 -5.26 28.41 3.51
CA MET A 660 -4.49 29.57 3.06
C MET A 660 -3.67 30.25 4.18
N SER A 661 -4.08 30.11 5.44
CA SER A 661 -3.35 30.66 6.58
C SER A 661 -1.97 30.03 6.75
N GLU A 662 -1.77 28.79 6.32
CA GLU A 662 -0.44 28.16 6.31
C GLU A 662 0.48 28.75 5.24
N TRP A 663 -0.07 29.48 4.28
CA TRP A 663 0.69 30.15 3.22
C TRP A 663 0.94 31.62 3.55
N GLY A 664 0.57 32.07 4.75
CA GLY A 664 0.68 33.47 5.18
C GLY A 664 -0.42 34.38 4.60
N LEU A 665 -1.49 33.81 4.05
CA LEU A 665 -2.61 34.60 3.50
C LEU A 665 -3.73 34.75 4.54
N THR A 666 -4.29 35.95 4.61
CA THR A 666 -5.44 36.29 5.47
C THR A 666 -6.74 36.46 4.69
N ARG A 667 -6.67 36.54 3.36
CA ARG A 667 -7.81 36.66 2.44
C ARG A 667 -7.51 35.99 1.10
N VAL A 668 -8.56 35.66 0.35
CA VAL A 668 -8.44 35.13 -1.00
C VAL A 668 -7.83 36.22 -1.91
N PRO A 669 -6.76 35.93 -2.68
CA PRO A 669 -6.22 36.89 -3.64
C PRO A 669 -7.24 37.22 -4.73
N SER A 670 -7.35 38.50 -5.10
CA SER A 670 -8.22 38.91 -6.24
C SER A 670 -7.81 38.21 -7.53
N HIS A 671 -8.79 38.00 -8.42
CA HIS A 671 -8.57 37.45 -9.75
C HIS A 671 -8.35 38.50 -10.84
N GLU A 672 -8.53 39.78 -10.51
CA GLU A 672 -8.43 40.91 -11.43
C GLU A 672 -6.99 41.31 -11.74
#